data_AF-A0A9P5T9J6-F1
#
_entry.id   AF-A0A9P5T9J6-F1
#
_cell.length_a   1.000
_cell.length_b   1.000
_cell.length_c   1.000
_cell.angle_alpha   90.00
_cell.angle_beta   90.00
_cell.angle_gamma   90.00
#
_symmetry.space_group_name_H-M   'P 1'
#
loop_
_entity.id
_entity.type
_entity.pdbx_description
1 polymer ?
#
loop_
_entity_poly.entity_id
_entity_poly.type
_entity_poly.pdbx_seq_one_letter_code
_entity_poly.pdbx_strand_id
1 'polypeptide(L)'
;MSTERVSTFIDRHLFLLSQERDSEVEKTSLVFSKCGPKLLEQKGLALNGLGIASIGVGLGNKTLVELERPAAYHAITVFPPHTFRPGDLASIEENVVSTSRSKKSTKLTNASVRDKVKSAAEGVVYKVSDSRIIIAIDPSRSDLGDFEFPERCRVLKLANNITYDRKVLAVMMESALKQLKIIVSPSQSEAVEAPKRSRLIEVLLGMAMPSRSNITHDVSFFDVSLNDSQKTAVRFALESVEVACIHGPPGTGKTHALIEIIRQLTSNTPVNPRPLRLLVCGASNLSVDNILERLLALPAPSQGTRLVVTRIGHPARVIQHEGALNSTLEAQAERSDEAALARDVKAELETALGVLSGKRKGGKMLRGSERKRMWEEVRTLRKEYRQRERDIGKSVLQESQVVLATCHSSGGYQLRAQEFDVVIIDEATQALEAVCWIPIFKAKKLILAGDPKQLPPTIHSLLASKSFATTSSTGSHKNLSGTTNPVPQHERIDSDDDERDCIDTDGGSALEAPGPTSKIASRFRYRGLTPPRTLELTMFERLEKMYGPGIKCMLTVQYRMHAKIAEFPSKVMYDSKLITHSSVATHLLRHFPNIITTSDDDILETPVVFFDTAGCEYFEKLDGDGDEGSRCNENEATVVHNWVASLVAAGVNPSQIGILTPYQAQVALLSSRLRLLYGPELEIGTVDGMQGREKEAVIISLVRSNDKREVGFLKDERRLNVAMTRARRHLCIVGDSSTVQHGSKYLKDWLAWLEDNADVRYAGLD
;
A
#
# COMPACT_ATOMS: atom_id res chain seq x y z
N MET A 1 -11.72 31.55 -6.50
CA MET A 1 -12.67 30.41 -6.47
C MET A 1 -13.55 30.55 -5.24
N SER A 2 -14.83 30.15 -5.28
CA SER A 2 -15.71 30.21 -4.10
C SER A 2 -15.32 29.13 -3.07
N THR A 3 -15.30 29.48 -1.79
CA THR A 3 -15.11 28.58 -0.65
C THR A 3 -16.11 27.41 -0.66
N GLU A 4 -17.28 27.64 -1.24
CA GLU A 4 -18.33 26.64 -1.48
C GLU A 4 -17.83 25.43 -2.28
N ARG A 5 -17.11 25.62 -3.40
CA ARG A 5 -16.57 24.51 -4.21
C ARG A 5 -15.64 23.60 -3.42
N VAL A 6 -14.88 24.20 -2.51
CA VAL A 6 -13.94 23.47 -1.66
C VAL A 6 -14.68 22.70 -0.57
N SER A 7 -15.77 23.26 -0.01
CA SER A 7 -16.65 22.50 0.87
C SER A 7 -17.25 21.30 0.16
N THR A 8 -17.81 21.49 -1.06
CA THR A 8 -18.38 20.39 -1.85
C THR A 8 -17.35 19.30 -2.14
N PHE A 9 -16.10 19.69 -2.44
CA PHE A 9 -15.00 18.75 -2.65
C PHE A 9 -14.70 17.91 -1.40
N ILE A 10 -14.65 18.55 -0.22
CA ILE A 10 -14.41 17.88 1.06
C ILE A 10 -15.58 16.96 1.44
N ASP A 11 -16.80 17.45 1.32
CA ASP A 11 -18.02 16.72 1.66
C ASP A 11 -18.17 15.47 0.77
N ARG A 12 -17.82 15.59 -0.53
CA ARG A 12 -17.79 14.44 -1.44
C ARG A 12 -16.75 13.40 -1.04
N HIS A 13 -15.55 13.81 -0.61
CA HIS A 13 -14.53 12.87 -0.12
C HIS A 13 -15.00 12.14 1.13
N LEU A 14 -15.59 12.85 2.10
CA LEU A 14 -16.11 12.25 3.32
C LEU A 14 -17.19 11.21 3.02
N PHE A 15 -18.10 11.50 2.10
CA PHE A 15 -19.13 10.56 1.65
C PHE A 15 -18.55 9.29 1.00
N LEU A 16 -17.55 9.45 0.12
CA LEU A 16 -16.91 8.32 -0.52
C LEU A 16 -16.13 7.45 0.47
N LEU A 17 -15.45 8.06 1.44
CA LEU A 17 -14.75 7.34 2.50
C LEU A 17 -15.71 6.56 3.41
N SER A 18 -16.89 7.11 3.71
CA SER A 18 -17.90 6.37 4.48
C SER A 18 -18.40 5.15 3.72
N GLN A 19 -18.66 5.26 2.41
CA GLN A 19 -19.06 4.11 1.59
C GLN A 19 -17.98 3.02 1.55
N GLU A 20 -16.72 3.42 1.39
CA GLU A 20 -15.61 2.48 1.37
C GLU A 20 -15.50 1.73 2.70
N ARG A 21 -15.58 2.45 3.82
CA ARG A 21 -15.56 1.87 5.17
C ARG A 21 -16.71 0.89 5.38
N ASP A 22 -17.92 1.26 4.98
CA ASP A 22 -19.11 0.42 5.18
C ASP A 22 -19.00 -0.87 4.33
N SER A 23 -18.56 -0.77 3.08
CA SER A 23 -18.30 -1.93 2.21
C SER A 23 -17.22 -2.87 2.78
N GLU A 24 -16.14 -2.33 3.36
CA GLU A 24 -15.11 -3.14 4.01
C GLU A 24 -15.63 -3.88 5.25
N VAL A 25 -16.45 -3.21 6.06
CA VAL A 25 -17.08 -3.80 7.26
C VAL A 25 -18.03 -4.93 6.88
N GLU A 26 -18.82 -4.76 5.82
CA GLU A 26 -19.73 -5.79 5.31
C GLU A 26 -18.97 -7.02 4.82
N LYS A 27 -17.98 -6.86 3.93
CA LYS A 27 -17.13 -7.97 3.44
C LYS A 27 -16.49 -8.74 4.59
N THR A 28 -15.97 -8.01 5.57
CA THR A 28 -15.35 -8.60 6.76
C THR A 28 -16.36 -9.41 7.60
N SER A 29 -17.53 -8.83 7.85
CA SER A 29 -18.57 -9.46 8.68
C SER A 29 -19.15 -10.73 8.03
N LEU A 30 -19.25 -10.76 6.70
CA LEU A 30 -19.67 -11.93 5.94
C LEU A 30 -18.70 -13.12 6.07
N VAL A 31 -17.39 -12.87 6.12
CA VAL A 31 -16.38 -13.94 6.28
C VAL A 31 -16.47 -14.60 7.67
N PHE A 32 -16.66 -13.80 8.73
CA PHE A 32 -16.72 -14.30 10.10
C PHE A 32 -18.07 -14.93 10.47
N SER A 33 -19.18 -14.43 9.93
CA SER A 33 -20.52 -14.95 10.25
C SER A 33 -20.80 -16.34 9.68
N LYS A 34 -20.12 -16.74 8.59
CA LYS A 34 -20.38 -18.01 7.89
C LYS A 34 -19.49 -19.19 8.33
N CYS A 35 -18.47 -18.98 9.18
CA CYS A 35 -17.47 -20.02 9.48
C CYS A 35 -17.44 -20.44 10.97
N GLY A 36 -17.51 -21.75 11.24
CA GLY A 36 -17.34 -22.29 12.60
C GLY A 36 -15.87 -22.27 13.09
N PRO A 37 -15.60 -22.37 14.42
CA PRO A 37 -14.26 -22.22 15.00
C PRO A 37 -13.20 -23.19 14.47
N LYS A 38 -13.59 -24.45 14.19
CA LYS A 38 -12.70 -25.45 13.59
C LYS A 38 -12.38 -25.15 12.13
N LEU A 39 -13.35 -24.64 11.37
CA LEU A 39 -13.15 -24.26 9.97
C LEU A 39 -12.23 -23.04 9.86
N LEU A 40 -12.32 -22.11 10.80
CA LEU A 40 -11.40 -20.97 10.88
C LEU A 40 -9.95 -21.40 11.16
N GLU A 41 -9.74 -22.39 12.03
CA GLU A 41 -8.41 -22.97 12.28
C GLU A 41 -7.89 -23.76 11.07
N GLN A 42 -8.74 -24.53 10.39
CA GLN A 42 -8.39 -25.21 9.13
C GLN A 42 -8.01 -24.23 8.02
N LYS A 43 -8.69 -23.08 7.93
CA LYS A 43 -8.35 -21.99 7.01
C LYS A 43 -7.14 -21.16 7.47
N GLY A 44 -6.54 -21.48 8.62
CA GLY A 44 -5.38 -20.76 9.16
C GLY A 44 -5.69 -19.33 9.63
N LEU A 45 -6.95 -19.06 10.01
CA LEU A 45 -7.46 -17.76 10.48
C LEU A 45 -7.70 -17.72 12.00
N ALA A 46 -7.57 -18.84 12.70
CA ALA A 46 -7.68 -18.91 14.15
C ALA A 46 -6.68 -19.91 14.73
N LEU A 47 -6.21 -19.65 15.95
CA LEU A 47 -5.46 -20.60 16.78
C LEU A 47 -6.28 -20.88 18.04
N ASN A 48 -6.75 -22.12 18.18
CA ASN A 48 -7.61 -22.50 19.30
C ASN A 48 -6.79 -23.14 20.44
N GLY A 49 -7.28 -22.99 21.68
CA GLY A 49 -6.76 -23.72 22.84
C GLY A 49 -5.41 -23.23 23.35
N LEU A 50 -5.17 -21.94 23.30
CA LEU A 50 -3.94 -21.30 23.77
C LEU A 50 -4.03 -20.98 25.28
N GLY A 51 -2.88 -20.98 25.95
CA GLY A 51 -2.69 -20.46 27.30
C GLY A 51 -1.67 -19.33 27.31
N ILE A 52 -1.69 -18.50 28.35
CA ILE A 52 -0.79 -17.35 28.49
C ILE A 52 0.50 -17.80 29.17
N ALA A 53 1.62 -17.70 28.46
CA ALA A 53 2.95 -18.03 28.96
C ALA A 53 3.56 -16.86 29.76
N SER A 54 3.41 -15.63 29.25
CA SER A 54 3.95 -14.43 29.89
C SER A 54 3.19 -13.17 29.49
N ILE A 55 3.23 -12.18 30.37
CA ILE A 55 2.76 -10.82 30.11
C ILE A 55 3.95 -9.89 30.40
N GLY A 56 4.36 -9.12 29.41
CA GLY A 56 5.49 -8.19 29.49
C GLY A 56 5.12 -6.78 29.04
N VAL A 57 6.06 -5.85 29.20
CA VAL A 57 5.92 -4.48 28.72
C VAL A 57 6.69 -4.33 27.42
N GLY A 58 5.95 -4.06 26.34
CA GLY A 58 6.48 -3.72 25.04
C GLY A 58 6.67 -2.22 24.85
N LEU A 59 7.26 -1.89 23.71
CA LEU A 59 7.49 -0.52 23.26
C LEU A 59 6.16 0.24 23.09
N GLY A 60 6.16 1.55 23.35
CA GLY A 60 4.97 2.40 23.34
C GLY A 60 3.99 2.11 24.48
N ASN A 61 4.46 1.56 25.61
CA ASN A 61 3.64 1.10 26.74
C ASN A 61 2.55 0.08 26.34
N LYS A 62 2.81 -0.72 25.30
CA LYS A 62 1.94 -1.82 24.92
C LYS A 62 2.17 -3.00 25.85
N THR A 63 1.10 -3.71 26.21
CA THR A 63 1.20 -4.98 26.95
C THR A 63 1.49 -6.08 25.94
N LEU A 64 2.64 -6.76 26.06
CA LEU A 64 2.97 -7.94 25.25
C LEU A 64 2.41 -9.18 25.93
N VAL A 65 1.52 -9.91 25.26
CA VAL A 65 0.94 -11.16 25.75
C VAL A 65 1.52 -12.31 24.92
N GLU A 66 2.31 -13.17 25.55
CA GLU A 66 2.87 -14.37 24.95
C GLU A 66 1.92 -15.54 25.17
N LEU A 67 1.48 -16.16 24.08
CA LEU A 67 0.53 -17.27 24.06
C LEU A 67 1.20 -18.50 23.45
N GLU A 68 0.98 -19.66 24.07
CA GLU A 68 1.48 -20.96 23.59
C GLU A 68 0.40 -22.04 23.76
N ARG A 69 0.57 -23.20 23.12
CA ARG A 69 -0.27 -24.37 23.38
C ARG A 69 0.25 -25.09 24.64
N PRO A 70 -0.50 -25.10 25.75
CA PRO A 70 -0.03 -25.75 26.96
C PRO A 70 0.10 -27.26 26.75
N ALA A 71 1.22 -27.84 27.16
CA ALA A 71 1.46 -29.30 27.10
C ALA A 71 0.41 -30.11 27.90
N ALA A 72 -0.32 -29.46 28.83
CA ALA A 72 -1.41 -30.06 29.57
C ALA A 72 -2.63 -30.44 28.72
N TYR A 73 -2.81 -29.80 27.55
CA TYR A 73 -4.01 -29.98 26.71
C TYR A 73 -3.71 -30.39 25.28
N HIS A 74 -2.45 -30.30 24.85
CA HIS A 74 -2.02 -30.61 23.48
C HIS A 74 -0.84 -31.57 23.49
N ALA A 75 -0.97 -32.67 22.76
CA ALA A 75 0.13 -33.63 22.55
C ALA A 75 1.24 -33.06 21.64
N ILE A 76 0.88 -32.09 20.77
CA ILE A 76 1.78 -31.38 19.88
C ILE A 76 1.71 -29.90 20.23
N THR A 77 2.84 -29.33 20.63
CA THR A 77 2.96 -27.91 21.02
C THR A 77 3.16 -26.98 19.82
N VAL A 78 3.41 -27.54 18.63
CA VAL A 78 3.48 -26.83 17.35
C VAL A 78 2.08 -26.42 16.90
N PHE A 79 1.96 -25.21 16.38
CA PHE A 79 0.74 -24.65 15.82
C PHE A 79 0.36 -25.34 14.50
N PRO A 80 -0.95 -25.46 14.20
CA PRO A 80 -1.41 -25.91 12.90
C PRO A 80 -1.02 -24.88 11.82
N PRO A 81 -0.99 -25.29 10.53
CA PRO A 81 -0.73 -24.37 9.43
C PRO A 81 -1.64 -23.13 9.53
N HIS A 82 -1.02 -21.96 9.57
CA HIS A 82 -1.75 -20.71 9.78
C HIS A 82 -1.22 -19.57 8.92
N THR A 83 -2.02 -18.52 8.78
CA THR A 83 -1.66 -17.34 7.98
C THR A 83 -1.16 -16.17 8.82
N PHE A 84 -1.00 -16.32 10.14
CA PHE A 84 -0.52 -15.27 11.02
C PHE A 84 0.91 -14.84 10.67
N ARG A 85 1.11 -13.52 10.55
CA ARG A 85 2.40 -12.88 10.31
C ARG A 85 2.63 -11.77 11.34
N PRO A 86 3.90 -11.42 11.66
CA PRO A 86 4.19 -10.20 12.40
C PRO A 86 3.52 -8.98 11.75
N GLY A 87 2.88 -8.16 12.56
CA GLY A 87 2.00 -7.07 12.13
C GLY A 87 0.53 -7.47 12.01
N ASP A 88 0.17 -8.75 12.17
CA ASP A 88 -1.22 -9.17 12.03
C ASP A 88 -2.15 -8.62 13.12
N LEU A 89 -3.38 -8.22 12.83
CA LEU A 89 -4.34 -7.88 13.88
C LEU A 89 -5.02 -9.15 14.40
N ALA A 90 -5.07 -9.29 15.71
CA ALA A 90 -5.61 -10.45 16.36
C ALA A 90 -6.44 -10.07 17.59
N SER A 91 -7.52 -10.81 17.80
CA SER A 91 -8.34 -10.74 19.01
C SER A 91 -8.02 -11.94 19.89
N ILE A 92 -7.76 -11.70 21.18
CA ILE A 92 -7.69 -12.72 22.21
C ILE A 92 -9.07 -12.85 22.83
N GLU A 93 -9.68 -14.01 22.66
CA GLU A 93 -11.03 -14.31 23.14
C GLU A 93 -11.03 -15.58 23.99
N GLU A 94 -12.07 -15.76 24.80
CA GLU A 94 -12.28 -17.01 25.53
C GLU A 94 -12.55 -18.17 24.56
N ASN A 95 -11.86 -19.30 24.78
CA ASN A 95 -12.06 -20.50 23.98
C ASN A 95 -13.30 -21.28 24.46
N VAL A 96 -14.47 -20.91 23.97
CA VAL A 96 -15.73 -21.61 24.27
C VAL A 96 -15.77 -22.94 23.52
N VAL A 97 -15.33 -24.02 24.19
CA VAL A 97 -15.59 -25.38 23.71
C VAL A 97 -17.04 -25.71 24.09
N SER A 98 -17.92 -25.81 23.08
CA SER A 98 -19.32 -26.18 23.25
C SER A 98 -19.47 -27.65 23.66
N THR A 99 -19.02 -28.01 24.85
CA THR A 99 -19.20 -29.33 25.45
C THR A 99 -19.41 -29.21 26.96
N SER A 100 -20.49 -28.56 27.37
CA SER A 100 -21.08 -28.78 28.69
C SER A 100 -22.59 -28.55 28.66
N ARG A 101 -23.33 -29.66 28.62
CA ARG A 101 -24.74 -29.68 29.04
C ARG A 101 -24.77 -29.38 30.55
N SER A 102 -25.22 -28.20 30.95
CA SER A 102 -25.75 -28.00 32.31
C SER A 102 -27.05 -27.19 32.27
N LYS A 103 -28.08 -27.80 32.87
CA LYS A 103 -29.47 -27.37 32.99
C LYS A 103 -29.63 -26.06 33.78
N LYS A 104 -30.32 -25.08 33.19
CA LYS A 104 -31.62 -24.54 33.65
C LYS A 104 -32.01 -23.38 32.74
N SER A 105 -33.15 -23.51 32.08
CA SER A 105 -33.79 -22.46 31.30
C SER A 105 -34.29 -21.37 32.24
N THR A 106 -33.76 -20.17 32.08
CA THR A 106 -34.44 -18.95 32.51
C THR A 106 -34.32 -17.98 31.34
N LYS A 107 -35.47 -17.53 30.81
CA LYS A 107 -35.59 -16.64 29.66
C LYS A 107 -34.65 -15.44 29.84
N LEU A 108 -33.58 -15.41 29.05
CA LEU A 108 -32.69 -14.26 28.91
C LEU A 108 -33.07 -13.53 27.61
N THR A 109 -33.37 -12.26 27.75
CA THR A 109 -33.70 -11.33 26.68
C THR A 109 -32.48 -11.07 25.77
N ASN A 110 -32.75 -10.70 24.51
CA ASN A 110 -31.77 -10.40 23.45
C ASN A 110 -30.71 -9.31 23.78
N ALA A 111 -30.79 -8.68 24.96
CA ALA A 111 -29.77 -7.76 25.46
C ALA A 111 -28.48 -8.47 25.92
N SER A 112 -28.58 -9.73 26.39
CA SER A 112 -27.48 -10.45 27.04
C SER A 112 -26.42 -11.05 26.09
N VAL A 113 -26.70 -11.12 24.78
CA VAL A 113 -25.73 -11.60 23.78
C VAL A 113 -24.73 -10.49 23.40
N ARG A 114 -25.13 -9.21 23.50
CA ARG A 114 -24.23 -8.06 23.24
C ARG A 114 -23.22 -7.83 24.37
N ASP A 115 -23.54 -8.19 25.61
CA ASP A 115 -22.66 -7.94 26.76
C ASP A 115 -21.52 -8.96 26.93
N LYS A 116 -21.60 -10.17 26.36
CA LYS A 116 -20.51 -11.16 26.43
C LYS A 116 -19.33 -10.90 25.49
N VAL A 117 -19.45 -9.92 24.59
CA VAL A 117 -18.36 -9.48 23.69
C VAL A 117 -17.40 -8.51 24.41
N LYS A 118 -17.68 -8.11 25.66
CA LYS A 118 -16.90 -7.11 26.41
C LYS A 118 -15.51 -7.54 26.92
N SER A 119 -15.08 -8.80 26.78
CA SER A 119 -13.74 -9.24 27.25
C SER A 119 -12.79 -9.71 26.12
N ALA A 120 -13.04 -9.28 24.88
CA ALA A 120 -12.09 -9.52 23.79
C ALA A 120 -10.95 -8.49 23.86
N ALA A 121 -9.71 -8.96 23.98
CA ALA A 121 -8.54 -8.09 23.98
C ALA A 121 -7.94 -8.05 22.58
N GLU A 122 -8.08 -6.92 21.89
CA GLU A 122 -7.57 -6.72 20.53
C GLU A 122 -6.13 -6.18 20.55
N GLY A 123 -5.28 -6.72 19.68
CA GLY A 123 -3.89 -6.30 19.57
C GLY A 123 -3.26 -6.64 18.23
N VAL A 124 -1.99 -6.26 18.08
CA VAL A 124 -1.18 -6.55 16.90
C VAL A 124 -0.20 -7.67 17.23
N VAL A 125 -0.16 -8.70 16.42
CA VAL A 125 0.80 -9.79 16.44
C VAL A 125 2.20 -9.20 16.30
N TYR A 126 2.97 -9.27 17.37
CA TYR A 126 4.33 -8.76 17.47
C TYR A 126 5.33 -9.74 16.88
N LYS A 127 5.18 -11.02 17.21
CA LYS A 127 6.05 -12.12 16.76
C LYS A 127 5.26 -13.41 16.68
N VAL A 128 5.57 -14.23 15.69
CA VAL A 128 5.02 -15.58 15.54
C VAL A 128 6.18 -16.55 15.32
N SER A 129 6.15 -17.66 16.06
CA SER A 129 6.99 -18.83 15.90
C SER A 129 6.10 -20.05 15.77
N ASP A 130 6.68 -21.21 15.45
CA ASP A 130 5.93 -22.46 15.27
C ASP A 130 5.17 -22.91 16.52
N SER A 131 5.53 -22.46 17.72
CA SER A 131 4.91 -22.86 18.99
C SER A 131 4.42 -21.69 19.86
N ARG A 132 4.69 -20.45 19.45
CA ARG A 132 4.42 -19.25 20.25
C ARG A 132 3.96 -18.08 19.40
N ILE A 133 2.99 -17.34 19.91
CA ILE A 133 2.51 -16.10 19.32
C ILE A 133 2.49 -14.99 20.37
N ILE A 134 3.09 -13.85 20.04
CA ILE A 134 3.14 -12.67 20.93
C ILE A 134 2.21 -11.62 20.34
N ILE A 135 1.26 -11.11 21.14
CA ILE A 135 0.32 -10.06 20.74
C ILE A 135 0.56 -8.82 21.60
N ALA A 136 0.81 -7.69 20.94
CA ALA A 136 0.95 -6.38 21.55
C ALA A 136 -0.41 -5.67 21.64
N ILE A 137 -0.88 -5.43 22.87
CA ILE A 137 -2.18 -4.84 23.18
C ILE A 137 -1.95 -3.42 23.70
N ASP A 138 -2.71 -2.45 23.18
CA ASP A 138 -2.63 -1.06 23.63
C ASP A 138 -3.58 -0.83 24.83
N PRO A 139 -3.05 -0.60 26.05
CA PRO A 139 -3.86 -0.41 27.24
C PRO A 139 -4.59 0.93 27.30
N SER A 140 -4.28 1.89 26.41
CA SER A 140 -4.96 3.19 26.37
C SER A 140 -6.37 3.13 25.77
N ARG A 141 -6.74 2.00 25.17
CA ARG A 141 -8.01 1.80 24.46
C ARG A 141 -9.12 1.18 25.29
N SER A 142 -8.81 0.69 26.49
CA SER A 142 -9.79 0.21 27.45
C SER A 142 -9.79 1.15 28.66
N ASP A 143 -10.94 1.74 28.98
CA ASP A 143 -11.11 2.75 30.04
C ASP A 143 -10.72 2.24 31.45
N LEU A 144 -10.45 0.94 31.60
CA LEU A 144 -10.19 0.29 32.88
C LEU A 144 -8.75 -0.20 33.07
N GLY A 145 -7.96 -0.42 32.01
CA GLY A 145 -6.58 -0.91 32.13
C GLY A 145 -6.41 -2.32 32.76
N ASP A 146 -7.50 -2.95 33.19
CA ASP A 146 -7.56 -4.29 33.77
C ASP A 146 -7.95 -5.30 32.68
N PHE A 147 -6.96 -5.83 31.95
CA PHE A 147 -7.21 -7.00 31.10
C PHE A 147 -7.13 -8.25 31.97
N GLU A 148 -8.28 -8.79 32.36
CA GLU A 148 -8.37 -10.14 32.90
C GLU A 148 -8.47 -11.11 31.72
N PHE A 149 -7.38 -11.81 31.45
CA PHE A 149 -7.33 -12.76 30.34
C PHE A 149 -7.85 -14.14 30.78
N PRO A 150 -8.63 -14.83 29.93
CA PRO A 150 -9.10 -16.19 30.23
C PRO A 150 -7.95 -17.19 30.38
N GLU A 151 -8.15 -18.26 31.17
CA GLU A 151 -7.16 -19.37 31.26
C GLU A 151 -7.01 -20.13 29.93
N ARG A 152 -8.10 -20.21 29.16
CA ARG A 152 -8.12 -20.81 27.82
C ARG A 152 -8.53 -19.76 26.80
N CYS A 153 -7.55 -19.34 26.01
CA CYS A 153 -7.73 -18.36 24.97
C CYS A 153 -7.85 -19.02 23.60
N ARG A 154 -8.55 -18.36 22.69
CA ARG A 154 -8.38 -18.52 21.26
C ARG A 154 -7.87 -17.21 20.70
N VAL A 155 -7.02 -17.29 19.68
CA VAL A 155 -6.59 -16.13 18.92
C VAL A 155 -7.32 -16.16 17.59
N LEU A 156 -8.16 -15.16 17.36
CA LEU A 156 -8.83 -14.96 16.10
C LEU A 156 -8.05 -13.95 15.28
N LYS A 157 -7.65 -14.31 14.06
CA LYS A 157 -7.16 -13.32 13.09
C LYS A 157 -8.34 -12.44 12.74
N LEU A 158 -8.30 -11.19 13.16
CA LEU A 158 -9.26 -10.20 12.70
C LEU A 158 -8.97 -9.95 11.22
N ALA A 159 -10.01 -9.73 10.40
CA ALA A 159 -9.80 -9.61 8.96
C ALA A 159 -8.73 -8.55 8.68
N ASN A 160 -7.88 -8.89 7.70
CA ASN A 160 -6.65 -8.22 7.26
C ASN A 160 -6.29 -6.97 8.06
N ASN A 161 -5.08 -6.90 8.60
CA ASN A 161 -4.46 -5.75 9.32
C ASN A 161 -4.81 -4.39 8.70
N ILE A 162 -4.89 -4.45 7.39
CA ILE A 162 -5.50 -3.48 6.50
C ILE A 162 -6.80 -2.91 7.06
N THR A 163 -7.87 -3.63 7.39
CA THR A 163 -9.16 -3.11 7.87
C THR A 163 -9.07 -2.33 9.20
N TYR A 164 -8.18 -2.68 10.13
CA TYR A 164 -8.03 -1.91 11.37
C TYR A 164 -7.14 -0.68 11.19
N ASP A 165 -5.97 -0.88 10.57
CA ASP A 165 -5.12 0.23 10.14
C ASP A 165 -5.93 1.15 9.22
N ARG A 166 -6.86 0.63 8.40
CA ARG A 166 -7.80 1.35 7.54
C ARG A 166 -8.96 1.97 8.29
N LYS A 167 -9.50 1.38 9.35
CA LYS A 167 -10.50 2.05 10.21
C LYS A 167 -9.86 3.23 10.91
N VAL A 168 -8.70 3.05 11.51
CA VAL A 168 -7.93 4.14 12.13
C VAL A 168 -7.52 5.16 11.08
N LEU A 169 -7.04 4.71 9.92
CA LEU A 169 -6.66 5.58 8.81
C LEU A 169 -7.87 6.29 8.21
N ALA A 170 -9.04 5.67 8.12
CA ALA A 170 -10.28 6.29 7.65
C ALA A 170 -10.72 7.37 8.63
N VAL A 171 -10.66 7.10 9.93
CA VAL A 171 -10.88 8.13 10.97
C VAL A 171 -9.85 9.26 10.84
N MET A 172 -8.57 8.95 10.62
CA MET A 172 -7.53 9.97 10.42
C MET A 172 -7.75 10.77 9.13
N MET A 173 -8.15 10.14 8.04
CA MET A 173 -8.50 10.78 6.77
C MET A 173 -9.72 11.69 6.96
N GLU A 174 -10.77 11.22 7.63
CA GLU A 174 -11.94 12.02 7.98
C GLU A 174 -11.54 13.21 8.87
N SER A 175 -10.70 13.00 9.88
CA SER A 175 -10.17 14.06 10.74
C SER A 175 -9.35 15.08 9.95
N ALA A 176 -8.49 14.63 9.02
CA ALA A 176 -7.69 15.48 8.16
C ALA A 176 -8.58 16.33 7.24
N LEU A 177 -9.63 15.74 6.66
CA LEU A 177 -10.61 16.45 5.84
C LEU A 177 -11.47 17.42 6.64
N LYS A 178 -11.87 17.07 7.87
CA LYS A 178 -12.57 17.98 8.79
C LYS A 178 -11.68 19.16 9.19
N GLN A 179 -10.40 18.90 9.48
CA GLN A 179 -9.41 19.94 9.74
C GLN A 179 -9.26 20.86 8.51
N LEU A 180 -9.20 20.29 7.30
CA LEU A 180 -9.18 21.06 6.06
C LEU A 180 -10.43 21.95 5.92
N LYS A 181 -11.60 21.43 6.27
CA LYS A 181 -12.87 22.19 6.26
C LYS A 181 -12.83 23.37 7.23
N ILE A 182 -12.35 23.16 8.46
CA ILE A 182 -12.19 24.21 9.48
C ILE A 182 -11.21 25.28 8.98
N ILE A 183 -10.08 24.87 8.39
CA ILE A 183 -9.09 25.79 7.83
C ILE A 183 -9.72 26.66 6.75
N VAL A 184 -10.50 26.09 5.83
CA VAL A 184 -11.08 26.79 4.66
C VAL A 184 -12.35 27.58 4.96
N SER A 185 -13.14 27.16 5.94
CA SER A 185 -14.42 27.77 6.31
C SER A 185 -14.59 27.73 7.83
N PRO A 186 -13.84 28.55 8.60
CA PRO A 186 -13.97 28.57 10.05
C PRO A 186 -15.37 29.05 10.43
N SER A 187 -16.05 28.29 11.30
CA SER A 187 -17.31 28.74 11.90
C SER A 187 -17.05 29.89 12.91
N GLN A 188 -18.08 30.70 13.21
CA GLN A 188 -17.93 31.84 14.12
C GLN A 188 -17.41 31.44 15.53
N SER A 189 -17.67 30.22 15.98
CA SER A 189 -17.19 29.66 17.25
C SER A 189 -15.75 29.13 17.19
N GLU A 190 -15.23 28.79 16.01
CA GLU A 190 -13.92 28.14 15.83
C GLU A 190 -12.82 29.10 15.32
N ALA A 191 -13.19 30.36 15.01
CA ALA A 191 -12.29 31.34 14.40
C ALA A 191 -11.11 31.78 15.30
N VAL A 192 -11.20 31.59 16.62
CA VAL A 192 -10.18 32.02 17.59
C VAL A 192 -9.01 31.04 17.70
N GLU A 193 -9.24 29.74 17.42
CA GLU A 193 -8.24 28.67 17.49
C GLU A 193 -7.94 28.00 16.13
N ALA A 194 -8.51 28.52 15.03
CA ALA A 194 -8.36 27.92 13.71
C ALA A 194 -6.88 27.93 13.24
N PRO A 195 -6.34 26.80 12.74
CA PRO A 195 -4.99 26.76 12.19
C PRO A 195 -4.85 27.75 11.01
N LYS A 196 -3.73 28.46 10.97
CA LYS A 196 -3.45 29.46 9.93
C LYS A 196 -3.42 28.77 8.54
N ARG A 197 -4.16 29.30 7.57
CA ARG A 197 -4.13 28.83 6.17
C ARG A 197 -2.72 28.99 5.62
N SER A 198 -2.10 27.89 5.18
CA SER A 198 -0.81 27.93 4.50
C SER A 198 -0.99 28.13 3.00
N ARG A 199 -0.01 28.79 2.36
CA ARG A 199 0.02 28.98 0.92
C ARG A 199 -0.05 27.65 0.15
N LEU A 200 0.62 26.61 0.66
CA LEU A 200 0.54 25.27 0.11
C LEU A 200 -0.89 24.75 0.03
N ILE A 201 -1.68 24.90 1.09
CA ILE A 201 -3.08 24.46 1.12
C ILE A 201 -3.92 25.21 0.07
N GLU A 202 -3.70 26.53 -0.08
CA GLU A 202 -4.39 27.33 -1.11
C GLU A 202 -4.09 26.83 -2.53
N VAL A 203 -2.81 26.51 -2.81
CA VAL A 203 -2.39 25.97 -4.11
C VAL A 203 -2.96 24.57 -4.32
N LEU A 204 -2.91 23.68 -3.33
CA LEU A 204 -3.44 22.32 -3.48
C LEU A 204 -4.96 22.27 -3.69
N LEU A 205 -5.69 23.26 -3.19
CA LEU A 205 -7.13 23.42 -3.34
C LEU A 205 -7.55 24.28 -4.53
N GLY A 206 -6.60 24.79 -5.33
CA GLY A 206 -6.93 25.62 -6.48
C GLY A 206 -7.44 27.02 -6.12
N MET A 207 -7.23 27.47 -4.90
CA MET A 207 -7.55 28.84 -4.49
C MET A 207 -6.53 29.84 -5.02
N ALA A 208 -5.31 29.39 -5.27
CA ALA A 208 -4.24 30.19 -5.83
C ALA A 208 -3.34 29.39 -6.77
N MET A 209 -2.67 30.07 -7.70
CA MET A 209 -1.70 29.42 -8.58
C MET A 209 -0.36 29.17 -7.88
N PRO A 210 0.36 28.09 -8.26
CA PRO A 210 1.73 27.85 -7.83
C PRO A 210 2.61 29.07 -8.14
N SER A 211 3.43 29.47 -7.17
CA SER A 211 4.33 30.61 -7.34
C SER A 211 5.49 30.21 -8.25
N ARG A 212 5.90 31.12 -9.14
CA ARG A 212 7.11 30.92 -9.95
C ARG A 212 8.33 31.26 -9.10
N SER A 213 9.35 30.41 -9.14
CA SER A 213 10.68 30.77 -8.65
C SER A 213 11.35 31.72 -9.65
N ASN A 214 12.00 32.76 -9.13
CA ASN A 214 12.87 33.63 -9.91
C ASN A 214 14.35 33.19 -9.85
N ILE A 215 14.63 32.07 -9.18
CA ILE A 215 16.00 31.65 -8.91
C ILE A 215 16.43 30.64 -9.96
N THR A 216 17.40 31.04 -10.77
CA THR A 216 18.13 30.15 -11.68
C THR A 216 19.34 29.62 -10.92
N HIS A 217 19.29 28.35 -10.53
CA HIS A 217 20.32 27.74 -9.71
C HIS A 217 21.31 26.96 -10.58
N ASP A 218 22.60 27.26 -10.46
CA ASP A 218 23.65 26.33 -10.91
C ASP A 218 23.80 25.24 -9.84
N VAL A 219 23.05 24.15 -10.00
CA VAL A 219 23.00 23.04 -9.04
C VAL A 219 24.19 22.11 -9.28
N SER A 220 25.10 22.03 -8.32
CA SER A 220 26.12 20.98 -8.27
C SER A 220 25.50 19.68 -7.76
N PHE A 221 25.44 18.64 -8.61
CA PHE A 221 24.89 17.34 -8.24
C PHE A 221 25.89 16.53 -7.43
N PHE A 222 25.40 15.88 -6.37
CA PHE A 222 26.24 15.00 -5.57
C PHE A 222 26.43 13.62 -6.22
N ASP A 223 25.40 13.13 -6.92
CA ASP A 223 25.50 11.92 -7.72
C ASP A 223 25.79 12.27 -9.18
N VAL A 224 27.00 11.93 -9.62
CA VAL A 224 27.49 12.20 -10.98
C VAL A 224 26.84 11.27 -12.01
N SER A 225 26.33 10.12 -11.57
CA SER A 225 25.73 9.09 -12.45
C SER A 225 24.32 9.44 -12.93
N LEU A 226 23.70 10.51 -12.40
CA LEU A 226 22.38 10.94 -12.80
C LEU A 226 22.34 11.37 -14.27
N ASN A 227 21.34 10.89 -14.99
CA ASN A 227 21.08 11.32 -16.37
C ASN A 227 20.39 12.69 -16.43
N ASP A 228 20.28 13.24 -17.64
CA ASP A 228 19.74 14.59 -17.84
C ASP A 228 18.27 14.73 -17.44
N SER A 229 17.45 13.69 -17.63
CA SER A 229 16.05 13.70 -17.21
C SER A 229 15.91 13.75 -15.68
N GLN A 230 16.78 13.02 -14.96
CA GLN A 230 16.84 13.04 -13.50
C GLN A 230 17.38 14.38 -12.99
N LYS A 231 18.45 14.92 -13.59
CA LYS A 231 18.98 16.25 -13.25
C LYS A 231 17.93 17.35 -13.45
N THR A 232 17.16 17.27 -14.53
CA THR A 232 16.06 18.20 -14.81
C THR A 232 14.95 18.08 -13.77
N ALA A 233 14.57 16.85 -13.37
CA ALA A 233 13.60 16.61 -12.32
C ALA A 233 14.06 17.14 -10.95
N VAL A 234 15.34 16.98 -10.61
CA VAL A 234 15.94 17.53 -9.38
C VAL A 234 15.87 19.05 -9.39
N ARG A 235 16.33 19.71 -10.46
CA ARG A 235 16.25 21.18 -10.59
C ARG A 235 14.81 21.68 -10.48
N PHE A 236 13.90 21.04 -11.22
CA PHE A 236 12.47 21.35 -11.18
C PHE A 236 11.89 21.24 -9.76
N ALA A 237 12.24 20.19 -9.01
CA ALA A 237 11.80 20.01 -7.63
C ALA A 237 12.35 21.06 -6.68
N LEU A 238 13.59 21.51 -6.87
CA LEU A 238 14.22 22.57 -6.07
C LEU A 238 13.58 23.93 -6.38
N GLU A 239 13.38 24.26 -7.66
CA GLU A 239 12.79 25.52 -8.14
C GLU A 239 11.29 25.66 -7.79
N SER A 240 10.56 24.55 -7.65
CA SER A 240 9.15 24.60 -7.28
C SER A 240 8.97 25.13 -5.86
N VAL A 241 8.17 26.18 -5.67
CA VAL A 241 8.00 26.82 -4.35
C VAL A 241 7.06 26.00 -3.45
N GLU A 242 5.82 25.77 -3.88
CA GLU A 242 4.84 25.05 -3.08
C GLU A 242 4.72 23.56 -3.44
N VAL A 243 4.64 23.22 -4.74
CA VAL A 243 4.34 21.85 -5.17
C VAL A 243 5.13 21.43 -6.41
N ALA A 244 5.66 20.21 -6.39
CA ALA A 244 6.31 19.55 -7.52
C ALA A 244 5.81 18.11 -7.67
N CYS A 245 5.50 17.68 -8.90
CA CYS A 245 5.14 16.31 -9.23
C CYS A 245 6.24 15.65 -10.08
N ILE A 246 6.92 14.64 -9.55
CA ILE A 246 7.91 13.83 -10.27
C ILE A 246 7.23 12.57 -10.80
N HIS A 247 7.04 12.51 -12.10
CA HIS A 247 6.51 11.34 -12.80
C HIS A 247 7.67 10.39 -13.10
N GLY A 248 7.71 9.25 -12.41
CA GLY A 248 8.74 8.24 -12.60
C GLY A 248 8.17 6.93 -13.15
N PRO A 249 8.16 6.74 -14.49
CA PRO A 249 7.83 5.47 -15.13
C PRO A 249 8.71 4.30 -14.63
N PRO A 250 8.32 3.04 -14.91
CA PRO A 250 9.06 1.86 -14.49
C PRO A 250 10.53 1.90 -14.91
N GLY A 251 11.43 1.57 -13.97
CA GLY A 251 12.87 1.49 -14.25
C GLY A 251 13.60 2.82 -14.42
N THR A 252 12.93 3.97 -14.27
CA THR A 252 13.56 5.30 -14.52
C THR A 252 14.42 5.84 -13.37
N GLY A 253 14.51 5.10 -12.27
CA GLY A 253 15.30 5.53 -11.11
C GLY A 253 14.63 6.65 -10.31
N LYS A 254 13.29 6.69 -10.21
CA LYS A 254 12.52 7.63 -9.37
C LYS A 254 13.12 7.80 -7.97
N THR A 255 13.42 6.70 -7.31
CA THR A 255 14.03 6.70 -5.98
C THR A 255 15.46 7.30 -6.00
N HIS A 256 16.26 7.12 -7.06
CA HIS A 256 17.57 7.80 -7.16
C HIS A 256 17.42 9.33 -7.26
N ALA A 257 16.47 9.80 -8.08
CA ALA A 257 16.18 11.22 -8.18
C ALA A 257 15.68 11.80 -6.84
N LEU A 258 14.82 11.07 -6.11
CA LEU A 258 14.36 11.48 -4.78
C LEU A 258 15.50 11.56 -3.76
N ILE A 259 16.44 10.61 -3.77
CA ILE A 259 17.60 10.63 -2.88
C ILE A 259 18.45 11.88 -3.14
N GLU A 260 18.69 12.22 -4.40
CA GLU A 260 19.40 13.46 -4.74
C GLU A 260 18.64 14.70 -4.27
N ILE A 261 17.32 14.77 -4.50
CA ILE A 261 16.48 15.87 -3.98
C ILE A 261 16.61 16.00 -2.46
N ILE A 262 16.54 14.89 -1.72
CA ILE A 262 16.70 14.88 -0.26
C ILE A 262 18.08 15.43 0.12
N ARG A 263 19.15 15.01 -0.54
CA ARG A 263 20.52 15.49 -0.27
C ARG A 263 20.67 16.98 -0.53
N GLN A 264 20.11 17.49 -1.62
CA GLN A 264 20.14 18.91 -1.97
C GLN A 264 19.39 19.78 -0.96
N LEU A 265 18.24 19.31 -0.46
CA LEU A 265 17.43 20.03 0.53
C LEU A 265 17.97 19.94 1.97
N THR A 266 18.74 18.90 2.29
CA THR A 266 19.31 18.68 3.64
C THR A 266 20.74 19.22 3.77
N SER A 267 21.46 19.38 2.67
CA SER A 267 22.83 19.89 2.69
C SER A 267 22.84 21.41 2.54
N ASN A 268 23.85 22.04 3.14
CA ASN A 268 24.15 23.44 2.88
C ASN A 268 24.76 23.55 1.48
N THR A 269 24.04 24.18 0.55
CA THR A 269 24.48 24.38 -0.83
C THR A 269 24.26 25.86 -1.20
N PRO A 270 24.90 26.38 -2.27
CA PRO A 270 24.62 27.74 -2.75
C PRO A 270 23.13 27.98 -3.02
N VAL A 271 22.40 26.91 -3.34
CA VAL A 271 20.96 26.86 -3.62
C VAL A 271 20.14 26.82 -2.33
N ASN A 272 20.67 26.20 -1.28
CA ASN A 272 20.01 26.01 0.00
C ASN A 272 20.95 26.40 1.15
N PRO A 273 20.99 27.69 1.53
CA PRO A 273 21.94 28.21 2.52
C PRO A 273 21.67 27.71 3.94
N ARG A 274 20.49 27.12 4.18
CA ARG A 274 20.11 26.53 5.46
C ARG A 274 19.60 25.10 5.23
N PRO A 275 20.23 24.08 5.84
CA PRO A 275 19.68 22.72 5.88
C PRO A 275 18.21 22.69 6.31
N LEU A 276 17.37 22.08 5.48
CA LEU A 276 15.94 21.94 5.75
C LEU A 276 15.67 20.63 6.49
N ARG A 277 14.58 20.60 7.26
CA ARG A 277 14.05 19.36 7.86
C ARG A 277 12.96 18.77 6.98
N LEU A 278 13.07 17.48 6.67
CA LEU A 278 12.19 16.80 5.73
C LEU A 278 11.38 15.70 6.43
N LEU A 279 10.12 15.60 6.03
CA LEU A 279 9.28 14.42 6.27
C LEU A 279 9.11 13.65 4.96
N VAL A 280 9.69 12.46 4.89
CA VAL A 280 9.57 11.57 3.73
C VAL A 280 8.53 10.52 4.04
N CYS A 281 7.48 10.52 3.24
CA CYS A 281 6.37 9.60 3.32
C CYS A 281 6.30 8.66 2.13
N GLY A 282 5.73 7.48 2.34
CA GLY A 282 5.38 6.55 1.28
C GLY A 282 3.99 5.96 1.49
N ALA A 283 3.35 5.54 0.39
CA ALA A 283 2.07 4.85 0.45
C ALA A 283 2.15 3.48 1.16
N SER A 284 3.33 2.83 1.13
CA SER A 284 3.59 1.53 1.74
C SER A 284 4.88 1.52 2.56
N ASN A 285 5.02 0.57 3.49
CA ASN A 285 6.29 0.42 4.25
C ASN A 285 7.47 0.16 3.30
N LEU A 286 7.28 -0.68 2.28
CA LEU A 286 8.32 -0.99 1.30
C LEU A 286 8.84 0.27 0.58
N SER A 287 7.95 1.17 0.16
CA SER A 287 8.37 2.43 -0.49
C SER A 287 9.24 3.30 0.43
N VAL A 288 8.90 3.36 1.72
CA VAL A 288 9.65 4.14 2.72
C VAL A 288 11.02 3.50 2.99
N ASP A 289 11.04 2.17 3.14
CA ASP A 289 12.23 1.44 3.50
C ASP A 289 13.25 1.42 2.34
N ASN A 290 12.79 1.41 1.08
CA ASN A 290 13.65 1.54 -0.10
C ASN A 290 14.41 2.88 -0.14
N ILE A 291 13.76 3.97 0.29
CA ILE A 291 14.43 5.28 0.42
C ILE A 291 15.41 5.23 1.60
N LEU A 292 14.98 4.68 2.74
CA LEU A 292 15.82 4.55 3.94
C LEU A 292 17.13 3.80 3.64
N GLU A 293 17.05 2.64 2.99
CA GLU A 293 18.21 1.82 2.65
C GLU A 293 19.21 2.61 1.81
N ARG A 294 18.72 3.35 0.80
CA ARG A 294 19.59 4.16 -0.06
C ARG A 294 20.20 5.35 0.67
N LEU A 295 19.48 6.00 1.57
CA LEU A 295 20.04 7.06 2.42
C LEU A 295 21.14 6.51 3.34
N LEU A 296 20.96 5.30 3.87
CA LEU A 296 21.95 4.61 4.69
C LEU A 296 23.15 4.08 3.88
N ALA A 297 22.97 3.78 2.60
CA ALA A 297 24.04 3.33 1.72
C ALA A 297 24.91 4.49 1.17
N LEU A 298 24.53 5.75 1.40
CA LEU A 298 25.32 6.89 0.96
C LEU A 298 26.73 6.86 1.58
N PRO A 299 27.78 7.17 0.79
CA PRO A 299 29.14 7.22 1.29
C PRO A 299 29.25 8.27 2.39
N ALA A 300 30.12 8.03 3.37
CA ALA A 300 30.44 9.02 4.38
C ALA A 300 30.91 10.30 3.67
N PRO A 301 30.30 11.46 3.97
CA PRO A 301 30.64 12.70 3.29
C PRO A 301 32.12 13.02 3.53
N SER A 302 32.84 13.42 2.47
CA SER A 302 34.23 13.89 2.55
C SER A 302 34.35 15.19 3.36
N GLN A 303 33.26 15.95 3.49
CA GLN A 303 33.10 17.07 4.40
C GLN A 303 31.66 17.07 4.98
N GLY A 304 31.52 16.97 6.30
CA GLY A 304 30.24 17.10 6.99
C GLY A 304 29.87 15.89 7.87
N THR A 305 28.81 16.04 8.67
CA THR A 305 28.19 14.95 9.41
C THR A 305 27.26 14.14 8.51
N ARG A 306 27.19 12.82 8.76
CA ARG A 306 26.25 11.93 8.08
C ARG A 306 24.81 12.38 8.35
N LEU A 307 23.94 12.24 7.36
CA LEU A 307 22.52 12.56 7.48
C LEU A 307 21.89 11.79 8.65
N VAL A 308 21.28 12.52 9.59
CA VAL A 308 20.56 11.93 10.72
C VAL A 308 19.14 11.58 10.26
N VAL A 309 18.89 10.28 10.12
CA VAL A 309 17.63 9.72 9.63
C VAL A 309 16.91 8.95 10.74
N THR A 310 15.59 9.10 10.82
CA THR A 310 14.75 8.37 11.79
C THR A 310 13.52 7.78 11.13
N ARG A 311 13.31 6.47 11.27
CA ARG A 311 12.20 5.71 10.71
C ARG A 311 11.10 5.49 11.75
N ILE A 312 9.87 5.96 11.46
CA ILE A 312 8.70 5.81 12.33
C ILE A 312 7.75 4.75 11.79
N GLY A 313 7.68 3.63 12.49
CA GLY A 313 6.80 2.51 12.20
C GLY A 313 7.21 1.29 13.02
N HIS A 314 6.35 0.29 13.05
CA HIS A 314 6.64 -0.93 13.82
C HIS A 314 7.86 -1.66 13.22
N PRO A 315 8.89 -2.04 14.01
CA PRO A 315 10.12 -2.67 13.49
C PRO A 315 9.86 -3.96 12.69
N ALA A 316 8.88 -4.76 13.11
CA ALA A 316 8.46 -5.96 12.36
C ALA A 316 7.95 -5.70 10.92
N ARG A 317 7.62 -4.45 10.59
CA ARG A 317 7.17 -4.03 9.25
C ARG A 317 8.25 -3.27 8.48
N VAL A 318 9.44 -3.13 9.07
CA VAL A 318 10.63 -2.54 8.44
C VAL A 318 11.47 -3.67 7.84
N ILE A 319 12.14 -3.41 6.72
CA ILE A 319 13.12 -4.32 6.14
C ILE A 319 14.12 -4.78 7.23
N GLN A 320 14.36 -6.09 7.32
CA GLN A 320 15.15 -6.74 8.38
C GLN A 320 16.67 -6.54 8.25
N HIS A 321 17.09 -5.43 7.64
CA HIS A 321 18.48 -5.05 7.55
C HIS A 321 18.91 -4.30 8.83
N GLU A 322 20.08 -4.62 9.38
CA GLU A 322 20.54 -4.09 10.67
C GLU A 322 20.57 -2.54 10.68
N GLY A 323 21.05 -1.93 9.60
CA GLY A 323 21.05 -0.47 9.46
C GLY A 323 19.65 0.15 9.49
N ALA A 324 18.66 -0.51 8.88
CA ALA A 324 17.29 -0.01 8.83
C ALA A 324 16.61 -0.12 10.21
N LEU A 325 16.77 -1.25 10.90
CA LEU A 325 16.25 -1.44 12.26
C LEU A 325 16.89 -0.46 13.26
N ASN A 326 18.20 -0.23 13.16
CA ASN A 326 18.93 0.71 14.01
C ASN A 326 18.48 2.17 13.81
N SER A 327 17.92 2.50 12.64
CA SER A 327 17.39 3.84 12.35
C SER A 327 15.94 4.04 12.81
N THR A 328 15.28 3.01 13.35
CA THR A 328 13.93 3.16 13.87
C THR A 328 13.90 4.05 15.11
N LEU A 329 12.83 4.83 15.27
CA LEU A 329 12.65 5.69 16.44
C LEU A 329 12.80 4.90 17.75
N GLU A 330 12.30 3.67 17.78
CA GLU A 330 12.38 2.78 18.94
C GLU A 330 13.84 2.40 19.24
N ALA A 331 14.60 1.91 18.25
CA ALA A 331 16.00 1.53 18.45
C ALA A 331 16.90 2.72 18.81
N GLN A 332 16.62 3.91 18.24
CA GLN A 332 17.35 5.13 18.56
C GLN A 332 17.01 5.63 19.98
N ALA A 333 15.74 5.57 20.38
CA ALA A 333 15.30 5.92 21.73
C ALA A 333 15.95 5.02 22.78
N GLU A 334 16.07 3.71 22.54
CA GLU A 334 16.73 2.79 23.48
C GLU A 334 18.24 3.03 23.65
N ARG A 335 18.89 3.60 22.63
CA ARG A 335 20.33 3.90 22.63
C ARG A 335 20.68 5.29 23.17
N SER A 336 19.69 6.17 23.31
CA SER A 336 19.89 7.52 23.85
C SER A 336 20.40 7.47 25.29
N ASP A 337 21.18 8.47 25.70
CA ASP A 337 21.67 8.56 27.08
C ASP A 337 20.51 8.75 28.07
N GLU A 338 19.45 9.45 27.64
CA GLU A 338 18.21 9.63 28.38
C GLU A 338 17.42 8.32 28.57
N ALA A 339 17.72 7.27 27.80
CA ALA A 339 17.07 5.96 27.92
C ALA A 339 17.35 5.26 29.24
N ALA A 340 18.47 5.57 29.91
CA ALA A 340 18.82 4.97 31.19
C ALA A 340 17.70 5.16 32.22
N LEU A 341 17.17 6.37 32.29
CA LEU A 341 16.08 6.72 33.18
C LEU A 341 14.77 6.02 32.83
N ALA A 342 14.50 5.73 31.56
CA ALA A 342 13.32 4.97 31.16
C ALA A 342 13.47 3.47 31.44
N ARG A 343 14.69 2.93 31.35
CA ARG A 343 15.02 1.53 31.66
C ARG A 343 14.73 1.18 33.11
N ASP A 344 15.06 2.08 34.04
CA ASP A 344 14.82 1.87 35.47
C ASP A 344 13.31 1.77 35.77
N VAL A 345 12.52 2.72 35.27
CA VAL A 345 11.05 2.71 35.43
C VAL A 345 10.41 1.48 34.76
N LYS A 346 10.96 1.03 33.62
CA LYS A 346 10.51 -0.20 32.95
C LYS A 346 10.76 -1.44 33.82
N ALA A 347 11.94 -1.54 34.43
CA ALA A 347 12.30 -2.67 35.30
C ALA A 347 11.40 -2.73 36.55
N GLU A 348 11.09 -1.59 37.16
CA GLU A 348 10.13 -1.49 38.27
C GLU A 348 8.72 -1.94 37.84
N LEU A 349 8.27 -1.49 36.67
CA LEU A 349 6.97 -1.87 36.11
C LEU A 349 6.88 -3.37 35.82
N GLU A 350 7.91 -3.97 35.22
CA GLU A 350 7.98 -5.42 34.98
C GLU A 350 7.98 -6.22 36.27
N THR A 351 8.66 -5.73 37.31
CA THR A 351 8.66 -6.33 38.64
C THR A 351 7.25 -6.32 39.26
N ALA A 352 6.56 -5.17 39.20
CA ALA A 352 5.21 -5.03 39.71
C ALA A 352 4.21 -5.94 38.96
N LEU A 353 4.33 -6.06 37.63
CA LEU A 353 3.51 -6.96 36.82
C LEU A 353 3.81 -8.45 37.10
N GLY A 354 5.08 -8.80 37.32
CA GLY A 354 5.48 -10.16 37.69
C GLY A 354 4.87 -10.62 39.02
N VAL A 355 4.78 -9.70 40.00
CA VAL A 355 4.11 -9.93 41.28
C VAL A 355 2.60 -10.17 41.09
N LEU A 356 1.94 -9.38 40.23
CA LEU A 356 0.51 -9.52 39.92
C LEU A 356 0.16 -10.81 39.15
N SER A 357 1.10 -11.30 38.35
CA SER A 357 1.02 -12.54 37.55
C SER A 357 1.20 -13.81 38.39
N GLY A 358 1.56 -13.72 39.67
CA GLY A 358 1.72 -14.90 40.53
C GLY A 358 3.04 -15.67 40.36
N LYS A 359 4.04 -15.12 39.65
CA LYS A 359 5.37 -15.73 39.45
C LYS A 359 6.28 -15.60 40.69
N ARG A 360 5.75 -15.79 41.90
CA ARG A 360 6.57 -15.96 43.12
C ARG A 360 7.01 -17.42 43.22
N LYS A 361 8.30 -17.68 43.46
CA LYS A 361 8.77 -18.98 43.97
C LYS A 361 8.07 -19.22 45.33
N GLY A 362 6.95 -19.95 45.32
CA GLY A 362 6.24 -20.44 46.52
C GLY A 362 5.15 -19.54 47.14
N GLY A 363 4.59 -18.53 46.46
CA GLY A 363 3.68 -17.55 47.08
C GLY A 363 2.21 -17.63 46.68
N LYS A 364 1.29 -17.62 47.67
CA LYS A 364 -0.17 -17.44 47.50
C LYS A 364 -0.51 -16.24 46.59
N MET A 365 -1.56 -16.39 45.77
CA MET A 365 -2.12 -15.33 44.93
C MET A 365 -2.62 -14.16 45.80
N LEU A 366 -2.19 -12.92 45.50
CA LEU A 366 -2.59 -11.71 46.22
C LEU A 366 -4.11 -11.51 46.12
N ARG A 367 -4.79 -11.29 47.26
CA ARG A 367 -6.25 -11.11 47.33
C ARG A 367 -6.64 -9.68 47.69
N GLY A 368 -7.69 -9.18 47.06
CA GLY A 368 -8.42 -7.97 47.49
C GLY A 368 -7.63 -6.66 47.41
N SER A 369 -7.64 -5.90 48.51
CA SER A 369 -7.11 -4.52 48.61
C SER A 369 -5.64 -4.40 48.19
N GLU A 370 -4.81 -5.39 48.51
CA GLU A 370 -3.38 -5.39 48.13
C GLU A 370 -3.20 -5.48 46.61
N ARG A 371 -4.02 -6.30 45.92
CA ARG A 371 -4.00 -6.39 44.46
C ARG A 371 -4.40 -5.05 43.82
N LYS A 372 -5.39 -4.36 44.40
CA LYS A 372 -5.82 -3.03 43.93
C LYS A 372 -4.71 -1.98 44.11
N ARG A 373 -4.03 -1.95 45.26
CA ARG A 373 -2.90 -1.03 45.51
C ARG A 373 -1.77 -1.23 44.50
N MET A 374 -1.41 -2.48 44.21
CA MET A 374 -0.38 -2.80 43.21
C MET A 374 -0.81 -2.39 41.80
N TRP A 375 -2.10 -2.49 41.45
CA TRP A 375 -2.61 -1.98 40.17
C TRP A 375 -2.56 -0.46 40.06
N GLU A 376 -2.81 0.26 41.16
CA GLU A 376 -2.65 1.71 41.22
C GLU A 376 -1.19 2.12 41.00
N GLU A 377 -0.25 1.41 41.63
CA GLU A 377 1.20 1.58 41.42
C GLU A 377 1.63 1.25 39.98
N VAL A 378 1.13 0.17 39.39
CA VAL A 378 1.34 -0.13 37.97
C VAL A 378 0.81 0.99 37.08
N ARG A 379 -0.34 1.58 37.41
CA ARG A 379 -0.92 2.69 36.63
C ARG A 379 -0.08 3.96 36.73
N THR A 380 0.48 4.29 37.90
CA THR A 380 1.39 5.43 38.07
C THR A 380 2.70 5.21 37.32
N LEU A 381 3.33 4.05 37.49
CA LEU A 381 4.57 3.68 36.76
C LEU A 381 4.36 3.69 35.24
N ARG A 382 3.23 3.17 34.74
CA ARG A 382 2.87 3.25 33.30
C ARG A 382 2.70 4.68 32.81
N LYS A 383 2.20 5.60 33.64
CA LYS A 383 2.04 7.02 33.26
C LYS A 383 3.41 7.70 33.17
N GLU A 384 4.28 7.43 34.15
CA GLU A 384 5.64 7.95 34.18
C GLU A 384 6.49 7.40 33.02
N TYR A 385 6.49 6.09 32.81
CA TYR A 385 7.19 5.45 31.70
C TYR A 385 6.78 6.05 30.34
N ARG A 386 5.47 6.21 30.11
CA ARG A 386 4.95 6.87 28.89
C ARG A 386 5.37 8.32 28.74
N GLN A 387 5.57 9.05 29.84
CA GLN A 387 6.04 10.43 29.77
C GLN A 387 7.51 10.46 29.36
N ARG A 388 8.36 9.68 30.04
CA ARG A 388 9.79 9.58 29.72
C ARG A 388 10.01 9.10 28.28
N GLU A 389 9.29 8.07 27.83
CA GLU A 389 9.37 7.56 26.46
C GLU A 389 8.98 8.62 25.42
N ARG A 390 7.95 9.43 25.71
CA ARG A 390 7.54 10.55 24.83
C ARG A 390 8.61 11.63 24.76
N ASP A 391 9.25 11.95 25.88
CA ASP A 391 10.26 13.00 25.94
C ASP A 391 11.55 12.56 25.23
N ILE A 392 11.98 11.31 25.41
CA ILE A 392 13.09 10.69 24.65
C ILE A 392 12.79 10.69 23.15
N GLY A 393 11.62 10.18 22.75
CA GLY A 393 11.22 10.13 21.35
C GLY A 393 11.15 11.53 20.72
N LYS A 394 10.76 12.56 21.49
CA LYS A 394 10.76 13.94 21.04
C LYS A 394 12.18 14.47 20.81
N SER A 395 13.12 14.16 21.70
CA SER A 395 14.53 14.55 21.56
C SER A 395 15.14 13.96 20.29
N VAL A 396 15.01 12.64 20.11
CA VAL A 396 15.49 11.93 18.91
C VAL A 396 14.93 12.55 17.63
N LEU A 397 13.61 12.82 17.60
CA LEU A 397 12.98 13.42 16.42
C LEU A 397 13.41 14.86 16.14
N GLN A 398 13.75 15.64 17.16
CA GLN A 398 14.24 17.01 17.00
C GLN A 398 15.64 17.04 16.39
N GLU A 399 16.47 16.05 16.71
CA GLU A 399 17.81 15.87 16.12
C GLU A 399 17.76 15.34 14.68
N SER A 400 16.70 14.61 14.31
CA SER A 400 16.53 14.10 12.95
C SER A 400 16.40 15.23 11.91
N GLN A 401 17.22 15.16 10.87
CA GLN A 401 17.10 15.99 9.67
C GLN A 401 16.05 15.42 8.70
N VAL A 402 15.98 14.09 8.61
CA VAL A 402 15.00 13.40 7.77
C VAL A 402 14.22 12.40 8.61
N VAL A 403 12.91 12.56 8.65
CA VAL A 403 12.00 11.61 9.30
C VAL A 403 11.26 10.83 8.22
N LEU A 404 11.31 9.50 8.30
CA LEU A 404 10.69 8.59 7.35
C LEU A 404 9.48 7.89 7.98
N ALA A 405 8.32 7.95 7.35
CA ALA A 405 7.08 7.38 7.86
C ALA A 405 6.19 6.91 6.70
N THR A 406 5.20 6.05 6.93
CA THR A 406 4.12 5.92 5.94
C THR A 406 3.21 7.14 6.07
N CYS A 407 2.44 7.47 5.02
CA CYS A 407 1.49 8.59 5.12
C CYS A 407 0.52 8.40 6.31
N HIS A 408 0.15 7.15 6.62
CA HIS A 408 -0.61 6.82 7.83
C HIS A 408 0.17 7.09 9.13
N SER A 409 1.38 6.53 9.28
CA SER A 409 2.14 6.67 10.52
C SER A 409 2.62 8.10 10.79
N SER A 410 2.61 8.96 9.75
CA SER A 410 2.84 10.40 9.91
C SER A 410 1.81 11.10 10.80
N GLY A 411 0.61 10.54 10.93
CA GLY A 411 -0.45 11.00 11.85
C GLY A 411 -0.30 10.51 13.28
N GLY A 412 0.74 9.72 13.59
CA GLY A 412 1.02 9.20 14.92
C GLY A 412 1.27 10.30 15.96
N TYR A 413 1.05 9.98 17.23
CA TYR A 413 1.25 10.94 18.33
C TYR A 413 2.68 11.49 18.38
N GLN A 414 3.66 10.70 17.96
CA GLN A 414 5.08 11.05 17.93
C GLN A 414 5.35 12.27 17.04
N LEU A 415 4.60 12.42 15.94
CA LEU A 415 4.80 13.49 14.97
C LEU A 415 3.82 14.65 15.13
N ARG A 416 2.84 14.59 16.04
CA ARG A 416 1.78 15.60 16.15
C ARG A 416 2.31 17.03 16.36
N ALA A 417 3.37 17.18 17.14
CA ALA A 417 3.98 18.47 17.48
C ALA A 417 5.24 18.80 16.66
N GLN A 418 5.49 18.07 15.56
CA GLN A 418 6.66 18.29 14.70
C GLN A 418 6.25 19.06 13.45
N GLU A 419 7.06 20.06 13.09
CA GLU A 419 6.97 20.81 11.83
C GLU A 419 8.18 20.50 10.94
N PHE A 420 7.95 20.48 9.64
CA PHE A 420 8.92 20.21 8.59
C PHE A 420 8.88 21.33 7.55
N ASP A 421 9.97 21.51 6.81
CA ASP A 421 10.01 22.48 5.73
C ASP A 421 9.39 21.89 4.46
N VAL A 422 9.72 20.63 4.18
CA VAL A 422 9.30 19.90 2.98
C VAL A 422 8.74 18.53 3.34
N VAL A 423 7.62 18.17 2.74
CA VAL A 423 7.10 16.81 2.70
C VAL A 423 7.33 16.21 1.32
N ILE A 424 7.90 15.01 1.29
CA ILE A 424 8.05 14.21 0.06
C ILE A 424 7.13 13.00 0.20
N ILE A 425 6.29 12.71 -0.79
CA ILE A 425 5.45 11.50 -0.81
C ILE A 425 5.86 10.65 -2.01
N ASP A 426 6.51 9.52 -1.75
CA ASP A 426 6.81 8.50 -2.76
C ASP A 426 5.61 7.55 -2.97
N GLU A 427 5.48 7.04 -4.18
CA GLU A 427 4.32 6.28 -4.66
C GLU A 427 2.98 6.99 -4.41
N ALA A 428 2.94 8.32 -4.57
CA ALA A 428 1.77 9.16 -4.32
C ALA A 428 0.55 8.77 -5.19
N THR A 429 0.77 8.13 -6.34
CA THR A 429 -0.29 7.64 -7.25
C THR A 429 -0.93 6.35 -6.77
N GLN A 430 -0.40 5.72 -5.71
CA GLN A 430 -1.00 4.57 -5.04
C GLN A 430 -1.71 4.96 -3.73
N ALA A 431 -1.60 6.22 -3.30
CA ALA A 431 -2.22 6.73 -2.09
C ALA A 431 -3.57 7.40 -2.39
N LEU A 432 -4.55 7.16 -1.53
CA LEU A 432 -5.78 7.94 -1.51
C LEU A 432 -5.47 9.40 -1.20
N GLU A 433 -6.09 10.33 -1.91
CA GLU A 433 -5.87 11.76 -1.72
C GLU A 433 -6.08 12.20 -0.25
N ALA A 434 -7.10 11.65 0.42
CA ALA A 434 -7.39 11.98 1.81
C ALA A 434 -6.25 11.60 2.78
N VAL A 435 -5.48 10.56 2.49
CA VAL A 435 -4.32 10.14 3.30
C VAL A 435 -3.15 11.10 3.13
N CYS A 436 -2.94 11.63 1.93
CA CYS A 436 -1.84 12.55 1.64
C CYS A 436 -1.94 13.85 2.46
N TRP A 437 -3.14 14.27 2.87
CA TRP A 437 -3.33 15.45 3.70
C TRP A 437 -2.71 15.34 5.10
N ILE A 438 -2.58 14.12 5.65
CA ILE A 438 -2.05 13.88 6.99
C ILE A 438 -0.61 14.44 7.14
N PRO A 439 0.37 14.08 6.28
CA PRO A 439 1.70 14.66 6.33
C PRO A 439 1.74 16.12 5.82
N ILE A 440 0.88 16.50 4.85
CA ILE A 440 0.89 17.84 4.24
C ILE A 440 0.68 18.95 5.27
N PHE A 441 -0.16 18.74 6.29
CA PHE A 441 -0.38 19.74 7.34
C PHE A 441 0.86 20.08 8.16
N LYS A 442 1.94 19.31 8.04
CA LYS A 442 3.18 19.49 8.79
C LYS A 442 4.26 20.24 8.02
N ALA A 443 4.00 20.65 6.76
CA ALA A 443 5.01 21.27 5.91
C ALA A 443 4.50 22.44 5.06
N LYS A 444 5.45 23.15 4.46
CA LYS A 444 5.23 24.34 3.62
C LYS A 444 5.39 24.06 2.13
N LYS A 445 6.09 22.99 1.78
CA LYS A 445 6.32 22.52 0.40
C LYS A 445 6.03 21.03 0.28
N LEU A 446 5.47 20.61 -0.84
CA LEU A 446 5.11 19.23 -1.16
C LEU A 446 5.81 18.77 -2.44
N ILE A 447 6.47 17.61 -2.37
CA ILE A 447 6.99 16.91 -3.55
C ILE A 447 6.28 15.57 -3.65
N LEU A 448 5.50 15.37 -4.71
CA LEU A 448 4.84 14.10 -4.99
C LEU A 448 5.65 13.33 -6.03
N ALA A 449 5.93 12.07 -5.77
CA ALA A 449 6.56 11.18 -6.74
C ALA A 449 5.70 9.94 -6.97
N GLY A 450 5.54 9.54 -8.23
CA GLY A 450 4.70 8.40 -8.57
C GLY A 450 4.59 8.19 -10.07
N ASP A 451 3.69 7.30 -10.46
CA ASP A 451 3.36 7.06 -11.86
C ASP A 451 1.84 6.90 -12.04
N PRO A 452 1.15 7.89 -12.63
CA PRO A 452 -0.30 7.83 -12.86
C PRO A 452 -0.69 6.79 -13.92
N LYS A 453 0.28 6.19 -14.65
CA LYS A 453 0.06 5.10 -15.61
C LYS A 453 0.23 3.71 -14.99
N GLN A 454 0.53 3.64 -13.69
CA GLN A 454 0.54 2.40 -12.90
C GLN A 454 -0.71 2.31 -12.00
N LEU A 455 -0.76 1.30 -11.15
CA LEU A 455 -1.90 0.98 -10.30
C LEU A 455 -2.38 2.19 -9.44
N PRO A 456 -3.69 2.52 -9.50
CA PRO A 456 -4.31 3.45 -8.56
C PRO A 456 -4.49 2.81 -7.17
N PRO A 457 -4.87 3.58 -6.13
CA PRO A 457 -5.26 3.02 -4.84
C PRO A 457 -6.39 1.99 -4.98
N THR A 458 -6.28 0.86 -4.28
CA THR A 458 -7.30 -0.20 -4.29
C THR A 458 -8.55 0.20 -3.49
N ILE A 459 -9.73 0.17 -4.12
CA ILE A 459 -11.02 0.59 -3.53
C ILE A 459 -12.03 -0.56 -3.60
N HIS A 460 -12.53 -1.00 -2.45
CA HIS A 460 -13.39 -2.15 -2.24
C HIS A 460 -14.84 -1.91 -2.64
N SER A 461 -15.36 -0.71 -2.41
CA SER A 461 -16.73 -0.31 -2.75
C SER A 461 -17.00 -0.37 -4.26
N LEU A 462 -16.01 0.02 -5.08
CA LEU A 462 -16.08 -0.06 -6.53
C LEU A 462 -15.98 -1.49 -7.06
N LEU A 463 -15.21 -2.35 -6.37
CA LEU A 463 -15.15 -3.77 -6.70
C LEU A 463 -16.50 -4.47 -6.44
N ALA A 464 -17.25 -4.03 -5.43
CA ALA A 464 -18.58 -4.55 -5.12
C ALA A 464 -19.67 -4.01 -6.07
N SER A 465 -19.60 -2.75 -6.48
CA SER A 465 -20.58 -2.18 -7.43
C SER A 465 -20.42 -2.76 -8.85
N LYS A 466 -19.17 -3.02 -9.28
CA LYS A 466 -18.89 -3.68 -10.56
C LYS A 466 -19.37 -5.14 -10.61
N SER A 467 -19.40 -5.86 -9.49
CA SER A 467 -19.91 -7.25 -9.45
C SER A 467 -21.45 -7.32 -9.46
N PHE A 468 -22.13 -6.33 -8.89
CA PHE A 468 -23.61 -6.24 -8.90
C PHE A 468 -24.20 -5.77 -10.24
N ALA A 469 -23.50 -4.95 -11.01
CA ALA A 469 -24.00 -4.49 -12.32
C ALA A 469 -24.12 -5.63 -13.36
N THR A 470 -23.43 -6.75 -13.16
CA THR A 470 -23.46 -7.94 -14.03
C THR A 470 -24.61 -8.92 -13.73
N THR A 471 -25.35 -8.77 -12.63
CA THR A 471 -26.40 -9.72 -12.21
C THR A 471 -27.85 -9.25 -12.45
N SER A 472 -28.06 -8.05 -13.00
CA SER A 472 -29.42 -7.49 -13.21
C SER A 472 -29.94 -7.56 -14.65
N SER A 473 -29.61 -8.61 -15.41
CA SER A 473 -30.16 -8.79 -16.77
C SER A 473 -30.69 -10.21 -17.04
N THR A 474 -31.41 -10.82 -16.10
CA THR A 474 -32.35 -11.93 -16.40
C THR A 474 -33.34 -12.09 -15.24
N GLY A 475 -34.61 -11.70 -15.43
CA GLY A 475 -35.65 -11.89 -14.43
C GLY A 475 -37.00 -11.33 -14.87
N SER A 476 -37.87 -12.23 -15.33
CA SER A 476 -39.21 -12.04 -15.88
C SER A 476 -40.16 -11.11 -15.11
N HIS A 477 -40.91 -10.29 -15.86
CA HIS A 477 -42.12 -9.57 -15.45
C HIS A 477 -43.10 -10.44 -14.65
N LYS A 478 -43.51 -9.98 -13.46
CA LYS A 478 -44.86 -10.19 -12.91
C LYS A 478 -45.27 -8.97 -12.07
N ASN A 479 -46.35 -8.33 -12.51
CA ASN A 479 -47.05 -7.23 -11.84
C ASN A 479 -47.67 -7.70 -10.52
N LEU A 480 -47.48 -6.94 -9.44
CA LEU A 480 -48.49 -6.79 -8.38
C LEU A 480 -48.32 -5.45 -7.67
N SER A 481 -49.44 -4.74 -7.60
CA SER A 481 -49.69 -3.39 -7.10
C SER A 481 -49.71 -3.28 -5.56
N GLY A 482 -49.31 -2.13 -5.01
CA GLY A 482 -49.83 -1.65 -3.72
C GLY A 482 -48.90 -0.81 -2.84
N THR A 483 -49.32 0.44 -2.59
CA THR A 483 -49.04 1.31 -1.41
C THR A 483 -47.69 2.05 -1.23
N THR A 484 -47.63 3.24 -1.85
CA THR A 484 -47.39 4.61 -1.30
C THR A 484 -46.27 4.98 -0.29
N ASN A 485 -45.46 5.97 -0.75
CA ASN A 485 -44.71 7.07 -0.09
C ASN A 485 -43.20 6.90 0.22
N PRO A 486 -42.38 7.98 0.14
CA PRO A 486 -42.12 8.84 -1.01
C PRO A 486 -40.63 8.84 -1.41
N VAL A 487 -40.37 9.00 -2.71
CA VAL A 487 -39.03 9.05 -3.33
C VAL A 487 -38.51 10.50 -3.35
N PRO A 488 -37.25 10.78 -2.93
CA PRO A 488 -36.58 12.00 -3.34
C PRO A 488 -36.11 11.85 -4.80
N GLN A 489 -36.41 12.84 -5.62
CA GLN A 489 -36.20 12.85 -7.07
C GLN A 489 -34.75 12.48 -7.45
N HIS A 490 -34.59 11.32 -8.05
CA HIS A 490 -33.43 10.96 -8.86
C HIS A 490 -33.55 11.69 -10.20
N GLU A 491 -32.69 12.68 -10.43
CA GLU A 491 -32.42 13.14 -11.79
C GLU A 491 -31.76 11.99 -12.58
N ARG A 492 -32.31 11.74 -13.77
CA ARG A 492 -31.86 10.73 -14.71
C ARG A 492 -30.42 11.03 -15.12
N ILE A 493 -29.54 10.05 -14.97
CA ILE A 493 -28.24 10.03 -15.65
C ILE A 493 -28.55 9.55 -17.06
N ASP A 494 -28.74 10.50 -17.98
CA ASP A 494 -28.70 10.20 -19.41
C ASP A 494 -27.28 9.83 -19.79
N SER A 495 -27.15 8.65 -20.39
CA SER A 495 -25.96 8.15 -21.06
C SER A 495 -25.90 8.77 -22.44
N ASP A 496 -25.14 9.85 -22.59
CA ASP A 496 -24.69 10.33 -23.90
C ASP A 496 -23.18 10.62 -23.82
N ASP A 497 -22.41 9.62 -24.25
CA ASP A 497 -21.07 9.82 -24.80
C ASP A 497 -21.25 10.51 -26.15
N ASP A 498 -20.95 11.80 -26.23
CA ASP A 498 -20.68 12.48 -27.50
C ASP A 498 -19.75 13.68 -27.25
N GLU A 499 -18.45 13.42 -27.36
CA GLU A 499 -17.46 14.45 -27.65
C GLU A 499 -17.75 15.00 -29.06
N ARG A 500 -18.42 16.15 -29.14
CA ARG A 500 -18.43 16.97 -30.37
C ARG A 500 -17.81 18.32 -30.10
N ASP A 501 -16.65 18.52 -30.70
CA ASP A 501 -15.99 19.81 -30.85
C ASP A 501 -16.92 20.80 -31.57
N CYS A 502 -17.26 21.90 -30.91
CA CYS A 502 -17.91 23.04 -31.55
C CYS A 502 -16.86 23.82 -32.36
N ILE A 503 -16.94 23.71 -33.68
CA ILE A 503 -16.26 24.59 -34.63
C ILE A 503 -17.19 25.79 -34.85
N ASP A 504 -16.87 26.92 -34.25
CA ASP A 504 -17.45 28.21 -34.66
C ASP A 504 -16.69 28.72 -35.89
N THR A 505 -17.41 28.78 -37.00
CA THR A 505 -17.05 29.53 -38.20
C THR A 505 -17.42 31.00 -38.01
N ASP A 506 -16.45 31.90 -38.19
CA ASP A 506 -16.73 33.20 -38.79
C ASP A 506 -15.49 33.74 -39.51
N GLY A 507 -15.71 34.26 -40.71
CA GLY A 507 -14.69 34.66 -41.68
C GLY A 507 -14.38 36.15 -41.70
N GLY A 508 -13.27 36.50 -42.37
CA GLY A 508 -12.97 37.88 -42.78
C GLY A 508 -11.48 38.23 -42.87
N SER A 509 -10.91 38.05 -44.09
CA SER A 509 -9.75 38.74 -44.72
C SER A 509 -8.53 39.16 -43.85
N ALA A 510 -7.35 38.58 -44.07
CA ALA A 510 -6.21 39.13 -44.85
C ALA A 510 -5.62 40.43 -44.26
N LEU A 511 -4.33 40.63 -43.99
CA LEU A 511 -3.05 39.99 -44.34
C LEU A 511 -2.02 40.65 -43.39
N GLU A 512 -1.17 39.89 -42.67
CA GLU A 512 0.17 40.33 -42.23
C GLU A 512 0.92 39.18 -41.52
N ALA A 513 2.14 38.89 -41.96
CA ALA A 513 2.96 37.78 -41.48
C ALA A 513 3.65 38.09 -40.13
N PRO A 514 3.86 37.09 -39.25
CA PRO A 514 5.03 37.13 -38.37
C PRO A 514 5.79 35.81 -38.26
N GLY A 515 7.10 35.95 -38.04
CA GLY A 515 8.12 34.89 -38.03
C GLY A 515 8.08 33.89 -36.87
N PRO A 516 9.13 33.06 -36.73
CA PRO A 516 9.07 31.83 -35.97
C PRO A 516 9.47 32.08 -34.51
N THR A 517 8.52 32.03 -33.57
CA THR A 517 8.74 31.62 -32.18
C THR A 517 7.39 31.56 -31.43
N SER A 518 7.24 30.60 -30.51
CA SER A 518 6.14 30.49 -29.52
C SER A 518 4.72 30.11 -30.02
N LYS A 519 4.45 28.80 -30.20
CA LYS A 519 3.08 28.27 -30.37
C LYS A 519 2.69 27.05 -29.52
N ILE A 520 3.44 26.70 -28.47
CA ILE A 520 3.09 25.52 -27.62
C ILE A 520 2.52 25.91 -26.24
N ALA A 521 2.64 27.17 -25.80
CA ALA A 521 2.23 27.57 -24.45
C ALA A 521 0.74 27.96 -24.28
N SER A 522 -0.08 28.01 -25.34
CA SER A 522 -1.35 28.75 -25.32
C SER A 522 -2.65 27.92 -25.27
N ARG A 523 -2.65 26.66 -24.80
CA ARG A 523 -3.89 25.84 -24.80
C ARG A 523 -4.25 25.05 -23.53
N PHE A 524 -3.59 25.31 -22.39
CA PHE A 524 -4.04 24.74 -21.11
C PHE A 524 -4.82 25.77 -20.29
N ARG A 525 -6.16 25.66 -20.30
CA ARG A 525 -7.02 26.44 -19.38
C ARG A 525 -7.05 25.76 -18.02
N TYR A 526 -6.81 26.53 -16.96
CA TYR A 526 -6.96 26.10 -15.57
C TYR A 526 -8.35 25.49 -15.34
N ARG A 527 -8.39 24.16 -15.12
CA ARG A 527 -9.60 23.43 -14.74
C ARG A 527 -9.63 23.42 -13.21
N GLY A 528 -10.25 24.43 -12.61
CA GLY A 528 -10.25 24.57 -11.15
C GLY A 528 -10.86 23.36 -10.39
N LEU A 529 -10.84 23.40 -9.06
CA LEU A 529 -11.19 22.25 -8.21
C LEU A 529 -12.55 21.61 -8.54
N THR A 530 -12.53 20.32 -8.89
CA THR A 530 -13.72 19.49 -9.13
C THR A 530 -13.83 18.38 -8.08
N PRO A 531 -15.01 18.15 -7.48
CA PRO A 531 -15.25 17.00 -6.61
C PRO A 531 -14.95 15.67 -7.33
N PRO A 532 -14.32 14.69 -6.67
CA PRO A 532 -14.02 13.40 -7.30
C PRO A 532 -15.29 12.56 -7.51
N ARG A 533 -15.35 11.83 -8.62
CA ARG A 533 -16.39 10.82 -8.86
C ARG A 533 -16.14 9.57 -8.01
N THR A 534 -14.89 9.11 -7.96
CA THR A 534 -14.39 7.92 -7.27
C THR A 534 -13.18 8.24 -6.41
N LEU A 535 -12.85 7.36 -5.46
CA LEU A 535 -11.63 7.48 -4.64
C LEU A 535 -10.35 7.13 -5.43
N GLU A 536 -10.45 6.62 -6.67
CA GLU A 536 -9.31 6.20 -7.49
C GLU A 536 -8.46 7.39 -7.94
N LEU A 537 -9.08 8.57 -8.06
CA LEU A 537 -8.40 9.79 -8.47
C LEU A 537 -7.42 10.23 -7.38
N THR A 538 -6.14 10.13 -7.68
CA THR A 538 -5.07 10.52 -6.74
C THR A 538 -4.84 12.02 -6.74
N MET A 539 -4.23 12.54 -5.65
CA MET A 539 -3.83 13.94 -5.57
C MET A 539 -2.88 14.32 -6.73
N PHE A 540 -1.97 13.41 -7.11
CA PHE A 540 -1.05 13.60 -8.24
C PHE A 540 -1.81 13.87 -9.54
N GLU A 541 -2.75 12.98 -9.91
CA GLU A 541 -3.55 13.11 -11.13
C GLU A 541 -4.48 14.32 -11.09
N ARG A 542 -5.06 14.63 -9.93
CA ARG A 542 -5.94 15.81 -9.77
C ARG A 542 -5.16 17.11 -10.00
N LEU A 543 -3.98 17.24 -9.39
CA LEU A 543 -3.15 18.42 -9.56
C LEU A 543 -2.65 18.56 -11.00
N GLU A 544 -2.28 17.44 -11.64
CA GLU A 544 -1.91 17.43 -13.06
C GLU A 544 -3.07 17.91 -13.95
N LYS A 545 -4.31 17.44 -13.70
CA LYS A 545 -5.50 17.90 -14.43
C LYS A 545 -5.80 19.39 -14.19
N MET A 546 -5.50 19.90 -13.00
CA MET A 546 -5.80 21.27 -12.58
C MET A 546 -4.81 22.29 -13.16
N TYR A 547 -3.51 22.02 -13.03
CA TYR A 547 -2.43 22.95 -13.39
C TYR A 547 -1.73 22.60 -14.71
N GLY A 548 -1.98 21.42 -15.27
CA GLY A 548 -1.34 20.95 -16.49
C GLY A 548 0.12 20.50 -16.27
N PRO A 549 0.92 20.43 -17.35
CA PRO A 549 2.28 19.89 -17.30
C PRO A 549 3.26 20.77 -16.52
N GLY A 550 2.92 22.03 -16.22
CA GLY A 550 3.82 22.97 -15.54
C GLY A 550 4.21 22.58 -14.11
N ILE A 551 3.45 21.68 -13.47
CA ILE A 551 3.78 21.15 -12.14
C ILE A 551 4.42 19.75 -12.19
N LYS A 552 4.58 19.16 -13.39
CA LYS A 552 4.99 17.76 -13.57
C LYS A 552 6.28 17.66 -14.38
N CYS A 553 7.28 16.95 -13.84
CA CYS A 553 8.48 16.56 -14.58
C CYS A 553 8.55 15.04 -14.71
N MET A 554 8.71 14.52 -15.94
CA MET A 554 8.77 13.08 -16.22
C MET A 554 10.21 12.62 -16.42
N LEU A 555 10.59 11.53 -15.75
CA LEU A 555 11.84 10.82 -16.01
C LEU A 555 11.69 9.97 -17.28
N THR A 556 12.63 10.06 -18.20
CA THR A 556 12.48 9.48 -19.55
C THR A 556 13.39 8.29 -19.81
N VAL A 557 14.51 8.13 -19.08
CA VAL A 557 15.47 7.04 -19.32
C VAL A 557 15.26 5.90 -18.33
N GLN A 558 15.02 4.68 -18.81
CA GLN A 558 14.81 3.48 -18.00
C GLN A 558 16.01 2.50 -18.04
N TYR A 559 16.27 1.86 -16.90
CA TYR A 559 17.43 0.99 -16.63
C TYR A 559 17.03 -0.43 -16.22
N ARG A 560 15.80 -0.85 -16.51
CA ARG A 560 15.24 -2.15 -16.09
C ARG A 560 15.06 -3.11 -17.26
N MET A 561 14.26 -2.71 -18.23
CA MET A 561 13.68 -3.59 -19.24
C MET A 561 14.58 -3.65 -20.48
N HIS A 562 14.61 -4.80 -21.13
CA HIS A 562 15.10 -4.94 -22.51
C HIS A 562 14.31 -4.02 -23.44
N ALA A 563 14.93 -3.52 -24.52
CA ALA A 563 14.29 -2.56 -25.43
C ALA A 563 12.95 -3.06 -25.99
N LYS A 564 12.90 -4.33 -26.45
CA LYS A 564 11.66 -4.99 -26.91
C LYS A 564 10.55 -5.03 -25.85
N ILE A 565 10.88 -5.31 -24.58
CA ILE A 565 9.89 -5.33 -23.49
C ILE A 565 9.34 -3.92 -23.23
N ALA A 566 10.20 -2.89 -23.31
CA ALA A 566 9.84 -1.51 -23.05
C ALA A 566 9.03 -0.85 -24.18
N GLU A 567 9.10 -1.40 -25.40
CA GLU A 567 8.55 -0.80 -26.62
C GLU A 567 7.04 -0.56 -26.53
N PHE A 568 6.27 -1.61 -26.27
CA PHE A 568 4.80 -1.52 -26.19
C PHE A 568 4.32 -0.60 -25.05
N PRO A 569 4.78 -0.76 -23.79
CA PRO A 569 4.47 0.19 -22.73
C PRO A 569 4.85 1.63 -23.06
N SER A 570 6.04 1.86 -23.64
CA SER A 570 6.52 3.19 -24.03
C SER A 570 5.57 3.83 -25.03
N LYS A 571 5.20 3.11 -26.10
CA LYS A 571 4.32 3.58 -27.17
C LYS A 571 2.93 3.92 -26.66
N VAL A 572 2.29 3.02 -25.92
CA VAL A 572 0.86 3.13 -25.57
C VAL A 572 0.63 3.95 -24.30
N MET A 573 1.48 3.80 -23.27
CA MET A 573 1.25 4.42 -21.96
C MET A 573 2.01 5.72 -21.75
N TYR A 574 3.12 5.92 -22.48
CA TYR A 574 4.07 7.00 -22.23
C TYR A 574 4.41 7.84 -23.47
N ASP A 575 3.57 7.83 -24.51
CA ASP A 575 3.72 8.60 -25.75
C ASP A 575 5.09 8.43 -26.44
N SER A 576 5.69 7.24 -26.34
CA SER A 576 7.06 6.94 -26.83
C SER A 576 8.18 7.79 -26.19
N LYS A 577 7.93 8.42 -25.04
CA LYS A 577 8.93 9.24 -24.32
C LYS A 577 9.87 8.40 -23.45
N LEU A 578 9.55 7.13 -23.21
CA LEU A 578 10.36 6.23 -22.40
C LEU A 578 11.47 5.61 -23.26
N ILE A 579 12.72 5.93 -22.94
CA ILE A 579 13.93 5.54 -23.66
C ILE A 579 14.68 4.49 -22.84
N THR A 580 15.11 3.42 -23.49
CA THR A 580 15.89 2.36 -22.87
C THR A 580 17.38 2.70 -22.85
N HIS A 581 18.01 2.68 -21.67
CA HIS A 581 19.45 2.91 -21.54
C HIS A 581 20.26 1.79 -22.21
N SER A 582 21.41 2.13 -22.79
CA SER A 582 22.28 1.19 -23.52
C SER A 582 22.70 -0.03 -22.70
N SER A 583 22.86 0.12 -21.38
CA SER A 583 23.23 -0.97 -20.47
C SER A 583 22.21 -2.09 -20.36
N VAL A 584 20.94 -1.83 -20.68
CA VAL A 584 19.84 -2.82 -20.61
C VAL A 584 19.16 -3.03 -21.96
N ALA A 585 19.44 -2.21 -22.97
CA ALA A 585 18.78 -2.27 -24.26
C ALA A 585 18.83 -3.66 -24.92
N THR A 586 19.96 -4.37 -24.75
CA THR A 586 20.26 -5.65 -25.40
C THR A 586 20.53 -6.79 -24.41
N HIS A 587 20.17 -6.59 -23.12
CA HIS A 587 20.47 -7.58 -22.08
C HIS A 587 19.53 -8.79 -22.16
N LEU A 588 20.08 -9.99 -22.26
CA LEU A 588 19.31 -11.24 -22.39
C LEU A 588 19.62 -12.17 -21.21
N LEU A 589 18.81 -13.21 -21.05
CA LEU A 589 19.06 -14.22 -20.01
C LEU A 589 20.41 -14.90 -20.24
N ARG A 590 20.79 -15.25 -21.47
CA ARG A 590 22.11 -15.85 -21.78
C ARG A 590 23.33 -15.08 -21.26
N HIS A 591 23.22 -13.76 -21.06
CA HIS A 591 24.30 -12.92 -20.54
C HIS A 591 24.39 -12.94 -19.00
N PHE A 592 23.58 -13.75 -18.31
CA PHE A 592 23.56 -13.83 -16.87
C PHE A 592 24.66 -14.77 -16.36
N PRO A 593 25.45 -14.40 -15.33
CA PRO A 593 26.71 -15.07 -14.96
C PRO A 593 26.62 -16.55 -14.54
N ASN A 594 25.42 -17.09 -14.32
CA ASN A 594 25.20 -18.47 -13.86
C ASN A 594 24.63 -19.40 -14.94
N ILE A 595 24.44 -18.91 -16.17
CA ILE A 595 23.82 -19.66 -17.25
C ILE A 595 24.90 -20.29 -18.12
N ILE A 596 24.93 -21.62 -18.14
CA ILE A 596 25.80 -22.40 -19.02
C ILE A 596 25.08 -22.48 -20.36
N THR A 597 25.53 -21.68 -21.32
CA THR A 597 24.98 -21.69 -22.68
C THR A 597 25.42 -22.97 -23.38
N THR A 598 24.48 -23.86 -23.72
CA THR A 598 24.70 -24.83 -24.79
C THR A 598 24.29 -24.20 -26.12
N SER A 599 24.89 -24.62 -27.23
CA SER A 599 24.78 -23.96 -28.54
C SER A 599 23.36 -23.97 -29.16
N ASP A 600 22.39 -24.63 -28.52
CA ASP A 600 21.02 -24.83 -29.02
C ASP A 600 19.93 -24.20 -28.14
N ASP A 601 20.26 -23.37 -27.14
CA ASP A 601 19.27 -22.82 -26.19
C ASP A 601 18.56 -21.54 -26.71
N ASP A 602 17.75 -21.67 -27.77
CA ASP A 602 16.91 -20.58 -28.34
C ASP A 602 16.05 -19.85 -27.28
N ILE A 603 15.71 -20.54 -26.19
CA ILE A 603 14.91 -20.06 -25.05
C ILE A 603 15.56 -18.87 -24.33
N LEU A 604 16.89 -18.77 -24.34
CA LEU A 604 17.63 -17.73 -23.61
C LEU A 604 17.93 -16.48 -24.45
N GLU A 605 17.66 -16.53 -25.76
CA GLU A 605 17.91 -15.44 -26.71
C GLU A 605 16.69 -14.54 -26.92
N THR A 606 15.49 -15.03 -26.61
CA THR A 606 14.23 -14.32 -26.83
C THR A 606 13.84 -13.51 -25.58
N PRO A 607 13.71 -12.17 -25.68
CA PRO A 607 13.31 -11.34 -24.55
C PRO A 607 11.79 -11.35 -24.29
N VAL A 608 10.99 -11.71 -25.31
CA VAL A 608 9.52 -11.76 -25.22
C VAL A 608 9.02 -13.05 -25.89
N VAL A 609 8.26 -13.84 -25.14
CA VAL A 609 7.64 -15.10 -25.59
C VAL A 609 6.14 -15.02 -25.34
N PHE A 610 5.33 -15.46 -26.28
CA PHE A 610 3.89 -15.56 -26.13
C PHE A 610 3.41 -16.98 -26.43
N PHE A 611 2.89 -17.66 -25.41
CA PHE A 611 2.17 -18.92 -25.54
C PHE A 611 0.69 -18.64 -25.77
N ASP A 612 0.26 -18.73 -27.02
CA ASP A 612 -1.14 -18.63 -27.38
C ASP A 612 -1.85 -19.96 -27.14
N THR A 613 -2.89 -19.93 -26.31
CA THR A 613 -3.75 -21.09 -26.01
C THR A 613 -5.07 -21.05 -26.78
N ALA A 614 -5.20 -20.16 -27.76
CA ALA A 614 -6.38 -20.10 -28.62
C ALA A 614 -6.57 -21.40 -29.41
N GLY A 615 -7.80 -21.94 -29.38
CA GLY A 615 -8.14 -23.19 -30.08
C GLY A 615 -7.76 -24.47 -29.36
N CYS A 616 -7.10 -24.40 -28.19
CA CYS A 616 -6.66 -25.58 -27.42
C CYS A 616 -7.71 -26.09 -26.42
N GLU A 617 -8.88 -25.44 -26.33
CA GLU A 617 -9.93 -25.72 -25.33
C GLU A 617 -9.41 -25.62 -23.87
N TYR A 618 -8.45 -24.74 -23.62
CA TYR A 618 -7.90 -24.48 -22.29
C TYR A 618 -8.83 -23.57 -21.48
N PHE A 619 -10.06 -24.03 -21.24
CA PHE A 619 -11.09 -23.25 -20.59
C PHE A 619 -10.78 -22.98 -19.11
N GLU A 620 -11.18 -21.80 -18.65
CA GLU A 620 -11.07 -21.41 -17.25
C GLU A 620 -12.08 -22.14 -16.35
N LYS A 621 -11.73 -22.32 -15.08
CA LYS A 621 -12.61 -22.83 -14.02
C LYS A 621 -12.90 -21.75 -12.98
N LEU A 622 -14.10 -21.80 -12.41
CA LEU A 622 -14.52 -20.99 -11.27
C LEU A 622 -14.19 -21.73 -9.98
N ASP A 623 -13.50 -21.06 -9.06
CA ASP A 623 -13.23 -21.55 -7.71
C ASP A 623 -14.17 -20.84 -6.71
N GLY A 624 -15.18 -21.58 -6.23
CA GLY A 624 -16.23 -21.12 -5.29
C GLY A 624 -17.67 -21.39 -5.75
N ASP A 625 -18.63 -21.30 -4.82
CA ASP A 625 -20.07 -21.41 -5.12
C ASP A 625 -20.60 -20.07 -5.66
N GLY A 626 -20.94 -20.00 -6.96
CA GLY A 626 -21.56 -18.85 -7.64
C GLY A 626 -20.65 -18.10 -8.63
N ASP A 627 -21.20 -17.10 -9.33
CA ASP A 627 -20.49 -16.28 -10.33
C ASP A 627 -19.46 -15.29 -9.73
N GLU A 628 -19.34 -15.22 -8.40
CA GLU A 628 -18.43 -14.32 -7.66
C GLU A 628 -17.07 -14.96 -7.31
N GLY A 629 -16.80 -16.19 -7.79
CA GLY A 629 -15.57 -16.92 -7.54
C GLY A 629 -14.34 -16.38 -8.28
N SER A 630 -13.14 -16.60 -7.72
CA SER A 630 -11.89 -16.35 -8.45
C SER A 630 -11.74 -17.40 -9.56
N ARG A 631 -11.02 -17.05 -10.63
CA ARG A 631 -10.82 -17.95 -11.79
C ARG A 631 -9.43 -18.60 -11.75
N CYS A 632 -9.31 -19.81 -12.27
CA CYS A 632 -8.05 -20.49 -12.49
C CYS A 632 -8.08 -21.26 -13.82
N ASN A 633 -6.91 -21.57 -14.36
CA ASN A 633 -6.76 -22.33 -15.59
C ASN A 633 -5.64 -23.36 -15.38
N GLU A 634 -6.03 -24.63 -15.31
CA GLU A 634 -5.12 -25.74 -15.03
C GLU A 634 -4.15 -26.04 -16.17
N ASN A 635 -4.59 -25.81 -17.40
CA ASN A 635 -3.79 -26.08 -18.59
C ASN A 635 -2.77 -24.95 -18.81
N GLU A 636 -3.15 -23.69 -18.64
CA GLU A 636 -2.18 -22.59 -18.57
C GLU A 636 -1.16 -22.82 -17.44
N ALA A 637 -1.61 -23.31 -16.27
CA ALA A 637 -0.69 -23.61 -15.17
C ALA A 637 0.33 -24.70 -15.52
N THR A 638 -0.03 -25.65 -16.39
CA THR A 638 0.90 -26.66 -16.94
C THR A 638 1.89 -26.04 -17.91
N VAL A 639 1.45 -25.15 -18.81
CA VAL A 639 2.36 -24.42 -19.72
C VAL A 639 3.36 -23.57 -18.92
N VAL A 640 2.89 -22.84 -17.92
CA VAL A 640 3.75 -22.07 -17.00
C VAL A 640 4.74 -22.99 -16.29
N HIS A 641 4.30 -24.15 -15.81
CA HIS A 641 5.18 -25.11 -15.15
C HIS A 641 6.29 -25.60 -16.07
N ASN A 642 5.96 -26.01 -17.29
CA ASN A 642 6.93 -26.48 -18.28
C ASN A 642 7.93 -25.37 -18.62
N TRP A 643 7.46 -24.13 -18.80
CA TRP A 643 8.35 -23.00 -19.08
C TRP A 643 9.32 -22.70 -17.93
N VAL A 644 8.82 -22.71 -16.69
CA VAL A 644 9.67 -22.56 -15.50
C VAL A 644 10.70 -23.67 -15.44
N ALA A 645 10.30 -24.93 -15.70
CA ALA A 645 11.21 -26.06 -15.70
C ALA A 645 12.31 -25.90 -16.75
N SER A 646 11.99 -25.45 -17.96
CA SER A 646 12.97 -25.16 -19.02
C SER A 646 13.94 -24.04 -18.62
N LEU A 647 13.45 -22.94 -18.05
CA LEU A 647 14.31 -21.84 -17.58
C LEU A 647 15.27 -22.30 -16.47
N VAL A 648 14.77 -23.10 -15.52
CA VAL A 648 15.59 -23.63 -14.42
C VAL A 648 16.61 -24.66 -14.94
N ALA A 649 16.21 -25.52 -15.89
CA ALA A 649 17.12 -26.46 -16.55
C ALA A 649 18.24 -25.74 -17.31
N ALA A 650 17.94 -24.57 -17.90
CA ALA A 650 18.92 -23.69 -18.54
C ALA A 650 19.79 -22.89 -17.54
N GLY A 651 19.61 -23.08 -16.23
CA GLY A 651 20.44 -22.46 -15.19
C GLY A 651 19.91 -21.14 -14.60
N VAL A 652 18.67 -20.75 -14.91
CA VAL A 652 18.02 -19.59 -14.26
C VAL A 652 17.63 -20.00 -12.83
N ASN A 653 18.10 -19.25 -11.83
CA ASN A 653 17.74 -19.54 -10.45
C ASN A 653 16.25 -19.25 -10.19
N PRO A 654 15.52 -20.09 -9.43
CA PRO A 654 14.10 -19.84 -9.12
C PRO A 654 13.83 -18.48 -8.46
N SER A 655 14.77 -17.99 -7.64
CA SER A 655 14.70 -16.65 -7.02
C SER A 655 14.70 -15.49 -8.02
N GLN A 656 15.13 -15.72 -9.27
CA GLN A 656 15.19 -14.73 -10.35
C GLN A 656 13.93 -14.74 -11.23
N ILE A 657 13.03 -15.70 -11.01
CA ILE A 657 11.79 -15.87 -11.75
C ILE A 657 10.63 -15.31 -10.92
N GLY A 658 9.73 -14.59 -11.56
CA GLY A 658 8.46 -14.14 -10.98
C GLY A 658 7.27 -14.59 -11.82
N ILE A 659 6.26 -15.17 -11.20
CA ILE A 659 5.02 -15.57 -11.86
C ILE A 659 3.89 -14.66 -11.39
N LEU A 660 3.33 -13.91 -12.34
CA LEU A 660 2.24 -12.98 -12.13
C LEU A 660 0.97 -13.53 -12.75
N THR A 661 -0.15 -13.35 -12.05
CA THR A 661 -1.47 -13.65 -12.60
C THR A 661 -2.52 -12.71 -11.99
N PRO A 662 -3.58 -12.33 -12.71
CA PRO A 662 -4.59 -11.44 -12.15
C PRO A 662 -5.45 -12.06 -11.04
N TYR A 663 -5.49 -13.41 -10.95
CA TYR A 663 -6.47 -14.12 -10.14
C TYR A 663 -5.84 -14.89 -8.97
N GLN A 664 -6.44 -14.74 -7.78
CA GLN A 664 -5.93 -15.35 -6.55
C GLN A 664 -6.03 -16.90 -6.57
N ALA A 665 -7.07 -17.46 -7.19
CA ALA A 665 -7.19 -18.91 -7.37
C ALA A 665 -6.06 -19.47 -8.26
N GLN A 666 -5.67 -18.74 -9.31
CA GLN A 666 -4.52 -19.12 -10.13
C GLN A 666 -3.20 -19.04 -9.34
N VAL A 667 -3.02 -18.02 -8.48
CA VAL A 667 -1.87 -17.96 -7.56
C VAL A 667 -1.82 -19.18 -6.66
N ALA A 668 -2.97 -19.61 -6.09
CA ALA A 668 -3.04 -20.77 -5.22
C ALA A 668 -2.70 -22.07 -5.96
N LEU A 669 -3.22 -22.24 -7.18
CA LEU A 669 -2.95 -23.39 -8.04
C LEU A 669 -1.47 -23.48 -8.45
N LEU A 670 -0.89 -22.37 -8.91
CA LEU A 670 0.52 -22.32 -9.29
C LEU A 670 1.43 -22.52 -8.06
N SER A 671 1.05 -21.95 -6.91
CA SER A 671 1.80 -22.12 -5.67
C SER A 671 1.83 -23.57 -5.20
N SER A 672 0.70 -24.29 -5.28
CA SER A 672 0.65 -25.70 -4.85
C SER A 672 1.47 -26.61 -5.75
N ARG A 673 1.56 -26.31 -7.06
CA ARG A 673 2.36 -27.10 -8.01
C ARG A 673 3.85 -26.76 -7.97
N LEU A 674 4.21 -25.47 -7.95
CA LEU A 674 5.59 -25.03 -8.18
C LEU A 674 6.41 -24.82 -6.91
N ARG A 675 5.80 -24.36 -5.81
CA ARG A 675 6.59 -24.12 -4.57
C ARG A 675 7.04 -25.41 -3.90
N LEU A 676 6.35 -26.53 -4.15
CA LEU A 676 6.80 -27.86 -3.68
C LEU A 676 8.11 -28.28 -4.36
N LEU A 677 8.38 -27.79 -5.57
CA LEU A 677 9.54 -28.18 -6.38
C LEU A 677 10.69 -27.18 -6.25
N TYR A 678 10.39 -25.89 -6.30
CA TYR A 678 11.39 -24.82 -6.37
C TYR A 678 11.51 -23.99 -5.08
N GLY A 679 10.75 -24.35 -4.05
CA GLY A 679 10.74 -23.66 -2.77
C GLY A 679 10.03 -22.30 -2.77
N PRO A 680 10.11 -21.56 -1.66
CA PRO A 680 9.45 -20.26 -1.50
C PRO A 680 10.15 -19.11 -2.21
N GLU A 681 11.36 -19.32 -2.74
CA GLU A 681 12.15 -18.30 -3.46
C GLU A 681 11.55 -17.94 -4.82
N LEU A 682 10.86 -18.88 -5.46
CA LEU A 682 10.08 -18.62 -6.67
C LEU A 682 8.86 -17.76 -6.30
N GLU A 683 8.92 -16.49 -6.71
CA GLU A 683 7.87 -15.54 -6.38
C GLU A 683 6.63 -15.76 -7.25
N ILE A 684 5.51 -16.04 -6.60
CA ILE A 684 4.21 -16.22 -7.25
C ILE A 684 3.21 -15.32 -6.54
N GLY A 685 2.56 -14.44 -7.29
CA GLY A 685 1.64 -13.46 -6.71
C GLY A 685 0.71 -12.83 -7.74
N THR A 686 -0.24 -12.06 -7.21
CA THR A 686 -1.08 -11.22 -8.06
C THR A 686 -0.31 -10.01 -8.56
N VAL A 687 -0.79 -9.39 -9.64
CA VAL A 687 -0.22 -8.14 -10.18
C VAL A 687 -0.10 -7.07 -9.08
N ASP A 688 -1.17 -6.85 -8.30
CA ASP A 688 -1.21 -5.90 -7.19
C ASP A 688 -0.22 -6.31 -6.06
N GLY A 689 -0.09 -7.61 -5.77
CA GLY A 689 0.80 -8.13 -4.72
C GLY A 689 2.30 -8.07 -5.04
N MET A 690 2.65 -8.00 -6.33
CA MET A 690 4.03 -7.93 -6.81
C MET A 690 4.45 -6.51 -7.23
N GLN A 691 3.65 -5.51 -6.89
CA GLN A 691 3.97 -4.11 -7.18
C GLN A 691 5.27 -3.67 -6.49
N GLY A 692 6.08 -2.88 -7.19
CA GLY A 692 7.38 -2.40 -6.70
C GLY A 692 8.51 -3.44 -6.77
N ARG A 693 8.21 -4.70 -7.09
CA ARG A 693 9.20 -5.75 -7.33
C ARG A 693 9.68 -5.74 -8.78
N GLU A 694 10.76 -6.45 -9.05
CA GLU A 694 11.29 -6.74 -10.39
C GLU A 694 12.02 -8.08 -10.38
N LYS A 695 12.03 -8.78 -11.53
CA LYS A 695 12.67 -10.09 -11.70
C LYS A 695 13.39 -10.18 -13.04
N GLU A 696 14.40 -11.03 -13.13
CA GLU A 696 15.14 -11.22 -14.39
C GLU A 696 14.23 -11.81 -15.47
N ALA A 697 13.45 -12.84 -15.09
CA ALA A 697 12.41 -13.44 -15.90
C ALA A 697 11.04 -13.29 -15.23
N VAL A 698 10.04 -12.86 -16.00
CA VAL A 698 8.65 -12.76 -15.55
C VAL A 698 7.74 -13.57 -16.46
N ILE A 699 6.84 -14.34 -15.86
CA ILE A 699 5.84 -15.14 -16.56
C ILE A 699 4.46 -14.62 -16.15
N ILE A 700 3.59 -14.31 -17.11
CA ILE A 700 2.23 -13.82 -16.88
C ILE A 700 1.23 -14.85 -17.38
N SER A 701 0.39 -15.40 -16.49
CA SER A 701 -0.77 -16.23 -16.86
C SER A 701 -2.04 -15.39 -16.85
N LEU A 702 -2.68 -15.25 -18.01
CA LEU A 702 -3.86 -14.41 -18.22
C LEU A 702 -5.16 -15.07 -17.73
N VAL A 703 -5.21 -16.41 -17.66
CA VAL A 703 -6.30 -17.26 -17.15
C VAL A 703 -7.56 -17.28 -18.01
N ARG A 704 -7.96 -16.13 -18.56
CA ARG A 704 -9.25 -15.94 -19.23
C ARG A 704 -9.29 -16.65 -20.57
N SER A 705 -10.06 -17.73 -20.62
CA SER A 705 -10.47 -18.41 -21.85
C SER A 705 -11.92 -18.91 -21.69
N ASN A 706 -12.85 -18.35 -22.48
CA ASN A 706 -14.28 -18.68 -22.42
C ASN A 706 -15.03 -18.29 -23.69
N ASP A 707 -16.13 -18.99 -23.98
CA ASP A 707 -16.97 -18.76 -25.16
C ASP A 707 -17.66 -17.37 -25.16
N LYS A 708 -17.86 -16.79 -23.97
CA LYS A 708 -18.48 -15.47 -23.79
C LYS A 708 -17.56 -14.30 -24.14
N ARG A 709 -16.26 -14.56 -24.38
CA ARG A 709 -15.22 -13.55 -24.65
C ARG A 709 -15.08 -12.51 -23.54
N GLU A 710 -15.38 -12.90 -22.30
CA GLU A 710 -15.28 -12.03 -21.14
C GLU A 710 -13.87 -12.08 -20.57
N VAL A 711 -13.23 -10.93 -20.40
CA VAL A 711 -11.86 -10.85 -19.85
C VAL A 711 -11.81 -10.36 -18.40
N GLY A 712 -12.94 -9.90 -17.86
CA GLY A 712 -13.07 -9.42 -16.47
C GLY A 712 -12.00 -8.41 -16.07
N PHE A 713 -11.13 -8.83 -15.15
CA PHE A 713 -10.10 -7.99 -14.51
C PHE A 713 -9.02 -7.50 -15.49
N LEU A 714 -8.80 -8.21 -16.61
CA LEU A 714 -7.81 -7.85 -17.62
C LEU A 714 -8.14 -6.55 -18.38
N LYS A 715 -9.35 -6.00 -18.25
CA LYS A 715 -9.73 -4.72 -18.88
C LYS A 715 -8.91 -3.52 -18.36
N ASP A 716 -8.27 -3.66 -17.20
CA ASP A 716 -7.48 -2.58 -16.60
C ASP A 716 -6.08 -2.50 -17.23
N GLU A 717 -5.89 -1.50 -18.08
CA GLU A 717 -4.64 -1.23 -18.80
C GLU A 717 -3.46 -0.95 -17.86
N ARG A 718 -3.71 -0.30 -16.71
CA ARG A 718 -2.65 0.05 -15.73
C ARG A 718 -2.11 -1.18 -15.04
N ARG A 719 -2.99 -2.15 -14.73
CA ARG A 719 -2.60 -3.46 -14.18
C ARG A 719 -1.70 -4.21 -15.14
N LEU A 720 -2.10 -4.30 -16.40
CA LEU A 720 -1.32 -5.01 -17.40
C LEU A 720 0.03 -4.32 -17.64
N ASN A 721 0.05 -2.98 -17.70
CA ASN A 721 1.29 -2.20 -17.75
C ASN A 721 2.21 -2.51 -16.55
N VAL A 722 1.67 -2.58 -15.33
CA VAL A 722 2.45 -2.98 -14.15
C VAL A 722 3.01 -4.39 -14.30
N ALA A 723 2.23 -5.35 -14.78
CA ALA A 723 2.65 -6.74 -14.93
C ALA A 723 3.81 -6.89 -15.93
N MET A 724 3.68 -6.30 -17.13
CA MET A 724 4.71 -6.35 -18.18
C MET A 724 6.02 -5.71 -17.71
N THR A 725 5.93 -4.58 -17.01
CA THR A 725 7.09 -3.76 -16.61
C THR A 725 7.82 -4.28 -15.37
N ARG A 726 7.47 -5.49 -14.89
CA ARG A 726 8.23 -6.22 -13.86
C ARG A 726 9.44 -6.97 -14.41
N ALA A 727 9.41 -7.33 -15.70
CA ALA A 727 10.47 -8.08 -16.36
C ALA A 727 11.72 -7.23 -16.58
N ARG A 728 12.91 -7.81 -16.41
CA ARG A 728 14.17 -7.18 -16.82
C ARG A 728 14.61 -7.68 -18.19
N ARG A 729 14.90 -8.98 -18.30
CA ARG A 729 15.50 -9.60 -19.50
C ARG A 729 14.52 -10.43 -20.30
N HIS A 730 13.57 -11.07 -19.62
CA HIS A 730 12.66 -12.02 -20.25
C HIS A 730 11.22 -11.86 -19.75
N LEU A 731 10.28 -11.76 -20.68
CA LEU A 731 8.84 -11.68 -20.43
C LEU A 731 8.14 -12.80 -21.21
N CYS A 732 7.51 -13.72 -20.49
CA CYS A 732 6.69 -14.78 -21.06
C CYS A 732 5.22 -14.52 -20.74
N ILE A 733 4.35 -14.56 -21.74
CA ILE A 733 2.90 -14.41 -21.61
C ILE A 733 2.26 -15.73 -21.98
N VAL A 734 1.30 -16.19 -21.17
CA VAL A 734 0.49 -17.38 -21.44
C VAL A 734 -0.98 -16.98 -21.39
N GLY A 735 -1.72 -17.22 -22.46
CA GLY A 735 -3.16 -17.00 -22.47
C GLY A 735 -3.81 -17.15 -23.84
N ASP A 736 -5.13 -17.04 -23.85
CA ASP A 736 -5.97 -17.24 -25.03
C ASP A 736 -6.18 -15.92 -25.79
N SER A 737 -5.51 -15.77 -26.94
CA SER A 737 -5.64 -14.57 -27.79
C SER A 737 -7.08 -14.32 -28.24
N SER A 738 -7.83 -15.40 -28.51
CA SER A 738 -9.20 -15.34 -29.04
C SER A 738 -10.17 -14.73 -28.03
N THR A 739 -10.00 -15.02 -26.73
CA THR A 739 -10.78 -14.42 -25.64
C THR A 739 -10.26 -13.02 -25.31
N VAL A 740 -8.95 -12.84 -25.16
CA VAL A 740 -8.35 -11.62 -24.59
C VAL A 740 -8.50 -10.39 -25.51
N GLN A 741 -8.41 -10.57 -26.84
CA GLN A 741 -8.51 -9.45 -27.79
C GLN A 741 -9.84 -8.68 -27.76
N HIS A 742 -10.91 -9.31 -27.25
CA HIS A 742 -12.24 -8.71 -27.18
C HIS A 742 -12.44 -7.84 -25.93
N GLY A 743 -11.45 -7.80 -25.04
CA GLY A 743 -11.55 -7.12 -23.76
C GLY A 743 -11.53 -5.59 -23.85
N SER A 744 -10.59 -5.04 -24.62
CA SER A 744 -10.40 -3.60 -24.83
C SER A 744 -9.54 -3.34 -26.07
N LYS A 745 -9.55 -2.10 -26.58
CA LYS A 745 -8.64 -1.69 -27.66
C LYS A 745 -7.18 -1.90 -27.28
N TYR A 746 -6.83 -1.59 -26.03
CA TYR A 746 -5.48 -1.81 -25.50
C TYR A 746 -5.05 -3.28 -25.58
N LEU A 747 -5.92 -4.23 -25.17
CA LEU A 747 -5.60 -5.66 -25.22
C LEU A 747 -5.47 -6.16 -26.67
N LYS A 748 -6.32 -5.67 -27.57
CA LYS A 748 -6.23 -5.98 -29.00
C LYS A 748 -4.91 -5.49 -29.59
N ASP A 749 -4.55 -4.23 -29.34
CA ASP A 749 -3.31 -3.64 -29.81
C ASP A 749 -2.09 -4.34 -29.21
N TRP A 750 -2.20 -4.82 -27.96
CA TRP A 750 -1.15 -5.59 -27.30
C TRP A 750 -0.94 -6.97 -27.89
N LEU A 751 -2.02 -7.71 -28.16
CA LEU A 751 -1.94 -9.04 -28.79
C LEU A 751 -1.40 -8.94 -30.21
N ALA A 752 -1.86 -7.96 -31.00
CA ALA A 752 -1.29 -7.70 -32.33
C ALA A 752 0.22 -7.40 -32.24
N TRP A 753 0.65 -6.61 -31.25
CA TRP A 753 2.07 -6.37 -31.03
C TRP A 753 2.83 -7.65 -30.64
N LEU A 754 2.25 -8.53 -29.82
CA LEU A 754 2.85 -9.81 -29.45
C LEU A 754 3.00 -10.73 -30.68
N GLU A 755 1.99 -10.80 -31.54
CA GLU A 755 2.04 -11.57 -32.79
C GLU A 755 3.18 -11.10 -33.72
N ASP A 756 3.40 -9.79 -33.80
CA ASP A 756 4.42 -9.19 -34.68
C ASP A 756 5.85 -9.22 -34.08
N ASN A 757 5.99 -9.22 -32.75
CA ASN A 757 7.28 -8.92 -32.09
C ASN A 757 7.78 -9.95 -31.07
N ALA A 758 6.92 -10.86 -30.61
CA ALA A 758 7.29 -11.93 -29.68
C ALA A 758 7.64 -13.23 -30.41
N ASP A 759 8.32 -14.14 -29.71
CA ASP A 759 8.40 -15.55 -30.11
C ASP A 759 7.05 -16.22 -29.77
N VAL A 760 6.19 -16.37 -30.78
CA VAL A 760 4.84 -16.93 -30.63
C VAL A 760 4.90 -18.45 -30.70
N ARG A 761 4.36 -19.10 -29.67
CA ARG A 761 4.27 -20.55 -29.55
C ARG A 761 2.81 -20.93 -29.31
N TYR A 762 2.33 -21.98 -29.98
CA TYR A 762 0.96 -22.44 -29.84
C TYR A 762 0.92 -23.63 -28.88
N ALA A 763 0.10 -23.53 -27.83
CA ALA A 763 -0.03 -24.62 -26.88
C ALA A 763 -0.69 -25.85 -27.55
N GLY A 764 -0.15 -27.06 -27.33
CA GLY A 764 -0.72 -28.30 -27.89
C GLY A 764 -0.20 -28.69 -29.29
N LEU A 765 0.71 -27.92 -29.87
CA LEU A 765 1.60 -28.40 -30.94
C LEU A 765 2.95 -28.71 -30.28
N ASP A 766 3.17 -30.02 -30.08
CA ASP A 766 4.26 -30.74 -29.38
C ASP A 766 4.23 -30.77 -27.85
#